data_AF-A0AA44WNR1-F1
#
_entry.id   AF-A0AA44WNR1-F1
#
_cell.length_a   1.000
_cell.length_b   1.000
_cell.length_c   1.000
_cell.angle_alpha   90.00
_cell.angle_beta   90.00
_cell.angle_gamma   90.00
#
_symmetry.space_group_name_H-M   'P 1'
#
loop_
_entity.id
_entity.type
_entity.pdbx_description
1 polymer ?
#
loop_
_entity_poly.entity_id
_entity_poly.type
_entity_poly.pdbx_seq_one_letter_code
_entity_poly.pdbx_strand_id
1 'polypeptide(L)'
;MFWNPSKLGALDRDLLEYFCCVASLSLATFGCNNAALGCALVRVALQGQTITAAPVLQALMAFASLHRYGLQSQALELKVAALGSLAQEPRAPSLGVEATLQHAATGMLLCSFEMHQSSSTSGHWPFYLGGVKAVFGACSTKTLHQLGSDVAVLLDWVHYHDVLARFSLLHWTKGGSSDLPPAPTDFFCPQVSKLPPPIFCMLNLLSQVCDAVSSSAIPLNTSGGVGDYKSFLEVLDWRIRSLSIPQVPDDDSRASDDTTLVMQLYQLAILLFLDRCFEDLIDQPVRTQQNIDKAFAILPQLSFCKQQFPIHVIGCEARTDEQRAAVLDVISRTEKMSSSRSLNYCKRILQAVWAQDDLVNGCNIGYREKLSSIGAGIQLSPNATRLLQRWGVFEEVLQYAAQPEAGTFRSYRGDMLSQSLPVSHPTLVREEAPYIVIHRADLLRALLSGMERHGITLKLSSEVKEINFHKPSIRLSNDEVYEADLILGADGERSRCRGILLGREDPPHSPGDVVYRISVPTKNIAEGHAAWDLKRRCSVNFWMGPGGHVVSYLIQHDILNLVLVYTEGAGGKVMYGPQRADLDEFRSKIVNWDPVLHELINVPGSVCTKWTLFQIHEVIQWRHESGRFVLIGDAAHAILPCLAQGAAQAFEDAGVLGAIFSQPVGRDQIPDALRVFEEVRKPRASDVRHCTLEQKAMFALSDGPGQEERDAGLRAGADHGLFRWLWEYDAAESGREAWEAFLNKAREDGIEPRHDN
;
A
#
# COMPACT_ATOMS: atom_id res chain seq x y z
N MET A 1 -44.74 10.49 -3.68
CA MET A 1 -45.37 9.27 -4.25
C MET A 1 -45.23 8.18 -3.19
N PHE A 2 -46.33 7.67 -2.63
CA PHE A 2 -46.31 6.69 -1.52
C PHE A 2 -45.78 5.32 -2.00
N TRP A 3 -44.83 4.76 -1.25
CA TRP A 3 -44.10 3.52 -1.57
C TRP A 3 -44.92 2.26 -1.23
N ASN A 4 -44.90 1.26 -2.11
CA ASN A 4 -45.51 -0.06 -1.91
C ASN A 4 -44.53 -1.12 -2.45
N PRO A 5 -44.06 -2.09 -1.64
CA PRO A 5 -43.12 -3.13 -2.08
C PRO A 5 -43.66 -3.98 -3.25
N SER A 6 -44.97 -3.98 -3.50
CA SER A 6 -45.58 -4.62 -4.69
C SER A 6 -45.35 -3.88 -6.02
N LYS A 7 -44.75 -2.68 -6.01
CA LYS A 7 -44.43 -1.86 -7.20
C LYS A 7 -42.96 -1.88 -7.62
N LEU A 8 -42.11 -2.70 -6.98
CA LEU A 8 -40.69 -2.81 -7.35
C LEU A 8 -40.56 -3.41 -8.76
N GLY A 9 -39.62 -2.86 -9.55
CA GLY A 9 -39.25 -3.42 -10.84
C GLY A 9 -38.78 -4.87 -10.69
N ALA A 10 -38.77 -5.64 -11.78
CA ALA A 10 -38.28 -7.03 -11.73
C ALA A 10 -36.82 -7.11 -11.23
N LEU A 11 -35.99 -6.16 -11.64
CA LEU A 11 -34.57 -6.06 -11.25
C LEU A 11 -34.38 -5.73 -9.76
N ASP A 12 -35.19 -4.82 -9.21
CA ASP A 12 -35.12 -4.43 -7.79
C ASP A 12 -35.57 -5.57 -6.87
N ARG A 13 -36.55 -6.37 -7.31
CA ARG A 13 -36.99 -7.57 -6.58
C ARG A 13 -35.90 -8.64 -6.54
N ASP A 14 -35.21 -8.88 -7.65
CA ASP A 14 -34.07 -9.80 -7.72
C ASP A 14 -32.92 -9.36 -6.80
N LEU A 15 -32.60 -8.06 -6.74
CA LEU A 15 -31.59 -7.53 -5.82
C LEU A 15 -32.00 -7.67 -4.35
N LEU A 16 -33.26 -7.42 -4.01
CA LEU A 16 -33.77 -7.60 -2.65
C LEU A 16 -33.73 -9.07 -2.22
N GLU A 17 -34.15 -10.00 -3.08
CA GLU A 17 -34.08 -11.44 -2.81
C GLU A 17 -32.62 -11.89 -2.65
N TYR A 18 -31.73 -11.43 -3.54
CA TYR A 18 -30.31 -11.71 -3.44
C TYR A 18 -29.69 -11.18 -2.14
N PHE A 19 -30.12 -10.01 -1.66
CA PHE A 19 -29.68 -9.51 -0.36
C PHE A 19 -30.12 -10.40 0.79
N CYS A 20 -31.40 -10.77 0.82
CA CYS A 20 -31.98 -11.62 1.86
C CYS A 20 -31.26 -12.98 1.96
N CYS A 21 -30.91 -13.58 0.81
CA CYS A 21 -30.36 -14.93 0.76
C CYS A 21 -28.83 -14.99 0.79
N VAL A 22 -28.15 -13.96 0.25
CA VAL A 22 -26.69 -14.02 -0.01
C VAL A 22 -25.96 -12.80 0.52
N ALA A 23 -26.27 -11.60 0.02
CA ALA A 23 -25.42 -10.43 0.30
C ALA A 23 -25.43 -10.04 1.79
N SER A 24 -26.56 -10.16 2.49
CA SER A 24 -26.61 -9.83 3.92
C SER A 24 -25.65 -10.66 4.79
N LEU A 25 -25.31 -11.87 4.34
CA LEU A 25 -24.39 -12.77 5.06
C LEU A 25 -22.91 -12.34 4.95
N SER A 26 -22.58 -11.40 4.06
CA SER A 26 -21.24 -10.80 3.93
C SER A 26 -21.05 -9.54 4.77
N LEU A 27 -22.11 -9.04 5.42
CA LEU A 27 -22.00 -7.98 6.43
C LEU A 27 -21.21 -8.53 7.62
N ALA A 28 -19.95 -8.10 7.75
CA ALA A 28 -19.06 -8.59 8.79
C ALA A 28 -19.56 -8.17 10.18
N THR A 29 -19.61 -9.14 11.10
CA THR A 29 -19.90 -8.93 12.52
C THR A 29 -18.93 -9.76 13.37
N PHE A 30 -18.85 -9.47 14.66
CA PHE A 30 -18.20 -10.34 15.64
C PHE A 30 -19.24 -10.81 16.65
N GLY A 31 -19.47 -12.13 16.72
CA GLY A 31 -20.41 -12.73 17.67
C GLY A 31 -21.91 -12.60 17.35
N CYS A 32 -22.30 -11.78 16.37
CA CYS A 32 -23.69 -11.72 15.90
C CYS A 32 -23.91 -12.74 14.79
N ASN A 33 -25.09 -13.38 14.76
CA ASN A 33 -25.47 -14.15 13.58
C ASN A 33 -25.71 -13.18 12.40
N ASN A 34 -24.90 -13.25 11.34
CA ASN A 34 -25.07 -12.39 10.15
C ASN A 34 -26.49 -12.47 9.57
N ALA A 35 -27.16 -13.63 9.69
CA ALA A 35 -28.55 -13.77 9.28
C ALA A 35 -29.49 -12.89 10.14
N ALA A 36 -29.23 -12.75 11.44
CA ALA A 36 -30.02 -11.88 12.31
C ALA A 36 -29.88 -10.40 11.92
N LEU A 37 -28.67 -9.96 11.55
CA LEU A 37 -28.43 -8.60 11.05
C LEU A 37 -29.15 -8.37 9.71
N GLY A 38 -29.03 -9.30 8.77
CA GLY A 38 -29.75 -9.26 7.50
C GLY A 38 -31.26 -9.16 7.70
N CYS A 39 -31.83 -10.02 8.53
CA CYS A 39 -33.26 -9.99 8.84
C CYS A 39 -33.70 -8.68 9.52
N ALA A 40 -32.89 -8.11 10.42
CA ALA A 40 -33.18 -6.83 11.05
C ALA A 40 -33.19 -5.69 10.02
N LEU A 41 -32.19 -5.63 9.13
CA LEU A 41 -32.12 -4.62 8.06
C LEU A 41 -33.31 -4.71 7.09
N VAL A 42 -33.70 -5.93 6.71
CA VAL A 42 -34.89 -6.15 5.87
C VAL A 42 -36.16 -5.73 6.59
N ARG A 43 -36.32 -6.06 7.88
CA ARG A 43 -37.48 -5.58 8.66
C ARG A 43 -37.53 -4.06 8.71
N VAL A 44 -36.40 -3.40 9.00
CA VAL A 44 -36.32 -1.92 9.03
C VAL A 44 -36.63 -1.32 7.66
N ALA A 45 -36.20 -1.93 6.56
CA ALA A 45 -36.48 -1.49 5.20
C ALA A 45 -37.95 -1.64 4.78
N LEU A 46 -38.66 -2.61 5.37
CA LEU A 46 -40.06 -2.92 5.05
C LEU A 46 -41.06 -2.37 6.07
N GLN A 47 -40.59 -1.78 7.18
CA GLN A 47 -41.40 -1.12 8.19
C GLN A 47 -41.80 0.29 7.72
N GLY A 48 -43.10 0.54 7.70
CA GLY A 48 -43.69 1.86 7.38
C GLY A 48 -43.93 2.12 5.89
N GLN A 49 -45.03 2.81 5.56
CA GLN A 49 -45.28 3.39 4.22
C GLN A 49 -44.79 4.84 4.14
N THR A 50 -43.71 5.16 4.85
CA THR A 50 -43.19 6.53 5.01
C THR A 50 -42.05 6.83 4.03
N ILE A 51 -41.76 8.12 3.83
CA ILE A 51 -40.63 8.63 3.03
C ILE A 51 -39.28 8.12 3.57
N THR A 52 -39.25 7.73 4.86
CA THR A 52 -38.04 7.40 5.63
C THR A 52 -37.54 5.95 5.45
N ALA A 53 -38.35 5.04 4.89
CA ALA A 53 -37.93 3.66 4.59
C ALA A 53 -37.21 3.52 3.23
N ALA A 54 -37.45 4.45 2.30
CA ALA A 54 -36.86 4.42 0.96
C ALA A 54 -35.32 4.44 0.94
N PRO A 55 -34.61 5.26 1.76
CA PRO A 55 -33.15 5.24 1.82
C PRO A 55 -32.58 3.88 2.20
N VAL A 56 -33.21 3.16 3.14
CA VAL A 56 -32.73 1.86 3.62
C VAL A 56 -32.80 0.83 2.49
N LEU A 57 -33.93 0.78 1.78
CA LEU A 57 -34.11 -0.15 0.68
C LEU A 57 -33.15 0.15 -0.48
N GLN A 58 -32.96 1.43 -0.82
CA GLN A 58 -32.01 1.84 -1.85
C GLN A 58 -30.58 1.46 -1.49
N ALA A 59 -30.16 1.69 -0.24
CA ALA A 59 -28.83 1.31 0.25
C ALA A 59 -28.65 -0.23 0.27
N LEU A 60 -29.69 -0.98 0.62
CA LEU A 60 -29.70 -2.43 0.61
C LEU A 60 -29.51 -2.97 -0.80
N MET A 61 -30.27 -2.45 -1.78
CA MET A 61 -30.15 -2.83 -3.18
C MET A 61 -28.80 -2.39 -3.77
N ALA A 62 -28.28 -1.21 -3.38
CA ALA A 62 -26.95 -0.75 -3.76
C ALA A 62 -25.87 -1.76 -3.31
N PHE A 63 -25.93 -2.16 -2.04
CA PHE A 63 -25.02 -3.15 -1.48
C PHE A 63 -25.15 -4.52 -2.17
N ALA A 64 -26.37 -4.98 -2.43
CA ALA A 64 -26.64 -6.23 -3.14
C ALA A 64 -26.07 -6.21 -4.58
N SER A 65 -26.27 -5.10 -5.29
CA SER A 65 -25.76 -4.89 -6.64
C SER A 65 -24.22 -4.90 -6.65
N LEU A 66 -23.59 -4.16 -5.71
CA LEU A 66 -22.13 -4.17 -5.54
C LEU A 66 -21.59 -5.58 -5.26
N HIS A 67 -22.25 -6.31 -4.36
CA HIS A 67 -21.81 -7.66 -3.98
C HIS A 67 -21.93 -8.65 -5.14
N ARG A 68 -23.00 -8.56 -5.94
CA ARG A 68 -23.28 -9.50 -7.03
C ARG A 68 -22.48 -9.21 -8.29
N TYR A 69 -22.35 -7.94 -8.65
CA TYR A 69 -21.86 -7.51 -9.97
C TYR A 69 -20.59 -6.65 -9.90
N GLY A 70 -20.08 -6.37 -8.71
CA GLY A 70 -19.00 -5.41 -8.51
C GLY A 70 -19.50 -3.96 -8.65
N LEU A 71 -18.56 -3.02 -8.71
CA LEU A 71 -18.89 -1.59 -8.81
C LEU A 71 -19.35 -1.26 -10.24
N GLN A 72 -20.67 -1.16 -10.43
CA GLN A 72 -21.32 -0.83 -11.70
C GLN A 72 -22.18 0.43 -11.56
N SER A 73 -22.65 1.00 -12.68
CA SER A 73 -23.50 2.21 -12.69
C SER A 73 -24.73 2.06 -11.80
N GLN A 74 -25.42 0.92 -11.87
CA GLN A 74 -26.62 0.65 -11.07
C GLN A 74 -26.35 0.73 -9.55
N ALA A 75 -25.24 0.16 -9.08
CA ALA A 75 -24.87 0.18 -7.66
C ALA A 75 -24.62 1.62 -7.17
N LEU A 76 -23.98 2.45 -8.02
CA LEU A 76 -23.74 3.86 -7.75
C LEU A 76 -25.02 4.70 -7.79
N GLU A 77 -25.89 4.49 -8.78
CA GLU A 77 -27.18 5.17 -8.89
C GLU A 77 -28.07 4.91 -7.67
N LEU A 78 -28.14 3.65 -7.23
CA LEU A 78 -28.89 3.25 -6.03
C LEU A 78 -28.30 3.89 -4.75
N LYS A 79 -26.98 3.95 -4.64
CA LYS A 79 -26.30 4.65 -3.55
C LYS A 79 -26.59 6.14 -3.54
N VAL A 80 -26.51 6.80 -4.70
CA VAL A 80 -26.84 8.23 -4.87
C VAL A 80 -28.30 8.48 -4.54
N ALA A 81 -29.20 7.59 -4.94
CA ALA A 81 -30.61 7.67 -4.59
C ALA A 81 -30.83 7.59 -3.07
N ALA A 82 -30.16 6.64 -2.39
CA ALA A 82 -30.21 6.51 -0.93
C ALA A 82 -29.78 7.81 -0.22
N LEU A 83 -28.65 8.39 -0.66
CA LEU A 83 -28.15 9.67 -0.14
C LEU A 83 -29.12 10.83 -0.41
N GLY A 84 -29.68 10.90 -1.62
CA GLY A 84 -30.64 11.92 -2.01
C GLY A 84 -31.92 11.84 -1.19
N SER A 85 -32.43 10.63 -0.94
CA SER A 85 -33.60 10.42 -0.09
C SER A 85 -33.32 10.76 1.38
N LEU A 86 -32.14 10.41 1.91
CA LEU A 86 -31.72 10.78 3.27
C LEU A 86 -31.61 12.31 3.44
N ALA A 87 -31.14 13.02 2.40
CA ALA A 87 -30.98 14.48 2.42
C ALA A 87 -32.30 15.26 2.35
N GLN A 88 -33.38 14.63 1.83
CA GLN A 88 -34.71 15.24 1.72
C GLN A 88 -35.50 15.18 3.03
N GLU A 89 -35.01 14.48 4.05
CA GLU A 89 -35.69 14.41 5.34
C GLU A 89 -35.57 15.71 6.15
N PRO A 90 -36.64 16.15 6.84
CA PRO A 90 -36.58 17.35 7.67
C PRO A 90 -35.55 17.18 8.80
N ARG A 91 -34.66 18.16 8.95
CA ARG A 91 -33.74 18.23 10.12
C ARG A 91 -34.53 18.57 11.38
N ALA A 92 -35.19 17.58 11.99
CA ALA A 92 -35.87 17.72 13.27
C ALA A 92 -34.87 17.71 14.43
N PRO A 93 -35.12 18.46 15.53
CA PRO A 93 -34.23 18.49 16.70
C PRO A 93 -34.16 17.15 17.47
N SER A 94 -35.10 16.23 17.25
CA SER A 94 -35.05 14.85 17.73
C SER A 94 -35.72 13.93 16.71
N LEU A 95 -35.00 12.92 16.21
CA LEU A 95 -35.58 11.89 15.35
C LEU A 95 -36.55 11.00 16.16
N GLY A 96 -37.64 10.60 15.53
CA GLY A 96 -38.50 9.55 16.09
C GLY A 96 -37.76 8.21 16.16
N VAL A 97 -38.30 7.29 16.96
CA VAL A 97 -37.82 5.90 17.14
C VAL A 97 -37.58 5.20 15.79
N GLU A 98 -38.57 5.22 14.90
CA GLU A 98 -38.52 4.57 13.58
C GLU A 98 -37.52 5.24 12.62
N ALA A 99 -37.51 6.57 12.57
CA ALA A 99 -36.58 7.32 11.73
C ALA A 99 -35.11 7.13 12.16
N THR A 100 -34.84 7.05 13.46
CA THR A 100 -33.50 6.73 14.00
C THR A 100 -33.00 5.39 13.47
N LEU A 101 -33.85 4.37 13.54
CA LEU A 101 -33.54 3.02 13.05
C LEU A 101 -33.23 3.01 11.56
N GLN A 102 -34.04 3.69 10.76
CA GLN A 102 -33.90 3.76 9.31
C GLN A 102 -32.64 4.55 8.91
N HIS A 103 -32.34 5.66 9.58
CA HIS A 103 -31.11 6.43 9.35
C HIS A 103 -29.87 5.62 9.69
N ALA A 104 -29.86 4.94 10.84
CA ALA A 104 -28.77 4.07 11.25
C ALA A 104 -28.58 2.92 10.26
N ALA A 105 -29.65 2.20 9.90
CA ALA A 105 -29.60 1.10 8.92
C ALA A 105 -29.07 1.56 7.55
N THR A 106 -29.52 2.72 7.07
CA THR A 106 -29.04 3.32 5.82
C THR A 106 -27.54 3.63 5.90
N GLY A 107 -27.10 4.32 6.96
CA GLY A 107 -25.69 4.64 7.17
C GLY A 107 -24.80 3.39 7.29
N MET A 108 -25.28 2.33 7.96
CA MET A 108 -24.57 1.05 8.08
C MET A 108 -24.40 0.35 6.73
N LEU A 109 -25.45 0.32 5.90
CA LEU A 109 -25.41 -0.27 4.56
C LEU A 109 -24.49 0.52 3.63
N LEU A 110 -24.54 1.85 3.68
CA LEU A 110 -23.62 2.72 2.92
C LEU A 110 -22.17 2.58 3.40
N CYS A 111 -21.94 2.47 4.71
CA CYS A 111 -20.61 2.17 5.26
C CYS A 111 -20.10 0.81 4.75
N SER A 112 -20.96 -0.21 4.80
CA SER A 112 -20.65 -1.56 4.31
C SER A 112 -20.37 -1.58 2.81
N PHE A 113 -21.10 -0.78 2.03
CA PHE A 113 -20.88 -0.58 0.60
C PHE A 113 -19.48 -0.03 0.33
N GLU A 114 -19.07 1.02 1.05
CA GLU A 114 -17.71 1.57 0.90
C GLU A 114 -16.63 0.56 1.29
N MET A 115 -16.82 -0.18 2.40
CA MET A 115 -15.88 -1.21 2.84
C MET A 115 -15.79 -2.41 1.88
N HIS A 116 -16.84 -2.69 1.11
CA HIS A 116 -16.88 -3.79 0.14
C HIS A 116 -16.33 -3.45 -1.24
N GLN A 117 -16.12 -2.17 -1.55
CA GLN A 117 -15.49 -1.81 -2.81
C GLN A 117 -14.08 -2.42 -2.91
N SER A 118 -13.79 -3.02 -4.06
CA SER A 118 -12.50 -3.66 -4.37
C SER A 118 -11.31 -2.70 -4.24
N SER A 119 -11.55 -1.40 -4.33
CA SER A 119 -10.56 -0.36 -4.14
C SER A 119 -10.31 -0.02 -2.66
N SER A 120 -11.24 -0.25 -1.72
CA SER A 120 -11.14 0.09 -0.28
C SER A 120 -10.61 1.51 0.05
N THR A 121 -10.49 2.40 -0.94
CA THR A 121 -9.80 3.70 -0.88
C THR A 121 -10.74 4.89 -0.93
N SER A 122 -12.07 4.69 -0.97
CA SER A 122 -12.98 5.83 -1.08
C SER A 122 -12.86 6.79 0.10
N GLY A 123 -12.17 6.41 1.20
CA GLY A 123 -11.94 7.26 2.37
C GLY A 123 -13.22 7.66 3.09
N HIS A 124 -14.40 7.27 2.56
CA HIS A 124 -15.70 7.78 2.98
C HIS A 124 -16.38 6.91 4.02
N TRP A 125 -16.00 5.64 4.14
CA TRP A 125 -16.56 4.71 5.12
C TRP A 125 -16.53 5.24 6.57
N PRO A 126 -15.51 6.00 7.04
CA PRO A 126 -15.50 6.57 8.39
C PRO A 126 -16.61 7.60 8.60
N PHE A 127 -16.98 8.38 7.59
CA PHE A 127 -18.07 9.37 7.71
C PHE A 127 -19.42 8.69 7.90
N TYR A 128 -19.68 7.58 7.19
CA TYR A 128 -20.91 6.81 7.39
C TYR A 128 -20.96 6.19 8.78
N LEU A 129 -19.85 5.60 9.24
CA LEU A 129 -19.76 5.05 10.60
C LEU A 129 -19.95 6.14 11.67
N GLY A 130 -19.32 7.30 11.49
CA GLY A 130 -19.49 8.48 12.34
C GLY A 130 -20.92 9.02 12.33
N GLY A 131 -21.58 9.04 11.19
CA GLY A 131 -22.98 9.42 11.04
C GLY A 131 -23.92 8.49 11.79
N VAL A 132 -23.73 7.16 11.66
CA VAL A 132 -24.52 6.17 12.42
C VAL A 132 -24.32 6.36 13.93
N LYS A 133 -23.08 6.64 14.36
CA LYS A 133 -22.79 6.95 15.76
C LYS A 133 -23.48 8.23 16.24
N ALA A 134 -23.49 9.28 15.43
CA ALA A 134 -24.19 10.51 15.77
C ALA A 134 -25.71 10.29 15.90
N VAL A 135 -26.30 9.48 15.01
CA VAL A 135 -27.73 9.13 15.03
C VAL A 135 -28.10 8.42 16.33
N PHE A 136 -27.38 7.37 16.72
CA PHE A 136 -27.64 6.65 17.97
C PHE A 136 -27.30 7.49 19.21
N GLY A 137 -26.25 8.31 19.16
CA GLY A 137 -25.84 9.19 20.25
C GLY A 137 -26.84 10.33 20.55
N ALA A 138 -27.71 10.67 19.60
CA ALA A 138 -28.78 11.64 19.80
C ALA A 138 -30.02 11.05 20.53
N CYS A 139 -30.06 9.73 20.78
CA CYS A 139 -31.19 9.06 21.43
C CYS A 139 -30.99 8.87 22.93
N SER A 140 -32.08 8.95 23.71
CA SER A 140 -32.02 8.57 25.13
C SER A 140 -31.90 7.05 25.29
N THR A 141 -31.25 6.59 26.37
CA THR A 141 -31.17 5.15 26.71
C THR A 141 -32.55 4.49 26.84
N LYS A 142 -33.55 5.23 27.37
CA LYS A 142 -34.95 4.78 27.42
C LYS A 142 -35.55 4.54 26.03
N THR A 143 -35.24 5.42 25.07
CA THR A 143 -35.65 5.29 23.66
C THR A 143 -35.01 4.05 23.03
N LEU A 144 -33.72 3.82 23.27
CA LEU A 144 -32.99 2.64 22.79
C LEU A 144 -33.54 1.32 23.36
N HIS A 145 -33.97 1.30 24.62
CA HIS A 145 -34.64 0.12 25.19
C HIS A 145 -36.02 -0.17 24.58
N GLN A 146 -36.77 0.87 24.17
CA GLN A 146 -38.08 0.72 23.54
C GLN A 146 -37.99 0.16 22.10
N LEU A 147 -36.82 0.27 21.47
CA LEU A 147 -36.58 -0.10 20.08
C LEU A 147 -36.43 -1.62 19.82
N GLY A 148 -36.47 -2.44 20.87
CA GLY A 148 -36.57 -3.90 20.74
C GLY A 148 -35.30 -4.59 20.23
N SER A 149 -35.47 -5.77 19.62
CA SER A 149 -34.36 -6.65 19.24
C SER A 149 -33.50 -6.16 18.08
N ASP A 150 -34.05 -5.34 17.19
CA ASP A 150 -33.42 -4.97 15.92
C ASP A 150 -32.33 -3.91 16.15
N VAL A 151 -32.56 -2.96 17.07
CA VAL A 151 -31.53 -1.97 17.46
C VAL A 151 -30.33 -2.61 18.12
N ALA A 152 -30.52 -3.66 18.93
CA ALA A 152 -29.40 -4.35 19.56
C ALA A 152 -28.40 -4.90 18.51
N VAL A 153 -28.90 -5.52 17.44
CA VAL A 153 -28.06 -6.11 16.39
C VAL A 153 -27.35 -5.02 15.57
N LEU A 154 -28.01 -3.88 15.33
CA LEU A 154 -27.38 -2.74 14.66
C LEU A 154 -26.29 -2.10 15.53
N LEU A 155 -26.55 -1.91 16.84
CA LEU A 155 -25.56 -1.38 17.78
C LEU A 155 -24.34 -2.30 17.92
N ASP A 156 -24.55 -3.61 17.94
CA ASP A 156 -23.47 -4.59 18.01
C ASP A 156 -22.59 -4.52 16.75
N TRP A 157 -23.18 -4.34 15.56
CA TRP A 157 -22.42 -4.06 14.33
C TRP A 157 -21.62 -2.76 14.44
N VAL A 158 -22.24 -1.67 14.92
CA VAL A 158 -21.56 -0.37 15.04
C VAL A 158 -20.39 -0.47 16.01
N HIS A 159 -20.55 -1.15 17.14
CA HIS A 159 -19.48 -1.34 18.11
C HIS A 159 -18.30 -2.12 17.52
N TYR A 160 -18.57 -3.24 16.83
CA TYR A 160 -17.53 -4.02 16.16
C TYR A 160 -16.76 -3.18 15.14
N HIS A 161 -17.47 -2.46 14.27
CA HIS A 161 -16.82 -1.64 13.24
C HIS A 161 -16.17 -0.37 13.80
N ASP A 162 -16.62 0.19 14.93
CA ASP A 162 -15.91 1.29 15.62
C ASP A 162 -14.56 0.83 16.14
N VAL A 163 -14.51 -0.33 16.80
CA VAL A 163 -13.25 -0.88 17.32
C VAL A 163 -12.28 -1.22 16.18
N LEU A 164 -12.76 -1.86 15.11
CA LEU A 164 -11.92 -2.14 13.94
C LEU A 164 -11.55 -0.88 13.16
N ALA A 165 -12.39 0.16 13.19
CA ALA A 165 -12.06 1.45 12.61
C ALA A 165 -10.85 2.03 13.35
N ARG A 166 -10.77 1.97 14.68
CA ARG A 166 -9.60 2.46 15.42
C ARG A 166 -8.31 1.79 14.95
N PHE A 167 -8.31 0.47 14.81
CA PHE A 167 -7.18 -0.26 14.23
C PHE A 167 -6.89 0.16 12.79
N SER A 168 -7.92 0.25 11.96
CA SER A 168 -7.75 0.57 10.54
C SER A 168 -7.23 1.99 10.32
N LEU A 169 -7.72 2.95 11.11
CA LEU A 169 -7.36 4.36 11.00
C LEU A 169 -5.94 4.63 11.52
N LEU A 170 -5.46 3.84 12.49
CA LEU A 170 -4.08 3.88 12.97
C LEU A 170 -3.05 3.64 11.86
N HIS A 171 -3.39 2.81 10.87
CA HIS A 171 -2.45 2.34 9.86
C HIS A 171 -2.77 2.80 8.43
N TRP A 172 -4.06 2.98 8.09
CA TRP A 172 -4.50 3.17 6.69
C TRP A 172 -5.31 4.46 6.45
N THR A 173 -5.56 5.28 7.47
CA THR A 173 -5.95 6.68 7.24
C THR A 173 -4.89 7.62 7.81
N LYS A 174 -4.09 8.20 6.94
CA LYS A 174 -3.10 9.21 7.30
C LYS A 174 -3.82 10.47 7.78
N GLY A 175 -3.83 10.70 9.09
CA GLY A 175 -4.44 11.85 9.75
C GLY A 175 -4.89 11.47 11.15
N GLY A 176 -3.98 11.53 12.12
CA GLY A 176 -4.31 11.33 13.53
C GLY A 176 -5.47 12.23 13.94
N SER A 177 -6.49 11.62 14.55
CA SER A 177 -7.62 12.23 15.27
C SER A 177 -8.23 13.53 14.67
N SER A 178 -9.31 13.43 13.87
CA SER A 178 -10.45 14.38 13.96
C SER A 178 -11.65 14.12 13.02
N ASP A 179 -11.55 13.32 11.96
CA ASP A 179 -12.66 13.26 10.97
C ASP A 179 -13.85 12.36 11.37
N LEU A 180 -13.67 11.52 12.38
CA LEU A 180 -14.80 10.89 13.06
C LEU A 180 -15.28 11.85 14.15
N PRO A 181 -16.54 12.28 14.16
CA PRO A 181 -17.08 12.98 15.33
C PRO A 181 -16.79 12.11 16.57
N PRO A 182 -16.24 12.70 17.65
CA PRO A 182 -15.95 11.94 18.86
C PRO A 182 -17.24 11.24 19.27
N ALA A 183 -17.17 9.91 19.42
CA ALA A 183 -18.28 9.20 20.04
C ALA A 183 -18.47 9.81 21.42
N PRO A 184 -19.70 10.11 21.87
CA PRO A 184 -19.93 10.35 23.28
C PRO A 184 -19.27 9.22 24.09
N THR A 185 -18.65 9.55 25.22
CA THR A 185 -18.04 8.57 26.12
C THR A 185 -19.04 7.49 26.56
N ASP A 186 -20.35 7.77 26.43
CA ASP A 186 -21.48 6.89 26.71
C ASP A 186 -22.22 6.38 25.46
N PHE A 187 -21.59 6.41 24.27
CA PHE A 187 -22.21 6.00 23.01
C PHE A 187 -22.74 4.55 23.02
N PHE A 188 -22.02 3.66 23.69
CA PHE A 188 -22.42 2.27 23.81
C PHE A 188 -23.14 2.04 25.14
N CYS A 189 -24.37 1.54 25.08
CA CYS A 189 -25.14 1.12 26.24
C CYS A 189 -25.01 -0.41 26.40
N PRO A 190 -24.18 -0.93 27.34
CA PRO A 190 -24.02 -2.38 27.55
C PRO A 190 -25.33 -3.08 27.90
N GLN A 191 -26.32 -2.33 28.39
CA GLN A 191 -27.64 -2.83 28.76
C GLN A 191 -28.53 -3.17 27.54
N VAL A 192 -28.15 -2.74 26.33
CA VAL A 192 -28.90 -2.98 25.08
C VAL A 192 -28.23 -4.03 24.19
N SER A 193 -26.91 -4.22 24.31
CA SER A 193 -26.14 -5.18 23.50
C SER A 193 -26.58 -6.62 23.71
N LYS A 194 -26.50 -7.42 22.65
CA LYS A 194 -26.72 -8.88 22.70
C LYS A 194 -25.44 -9.69 22.50
N LEU A 195 -24.28 -9.01 22.46
CA LEU A 195 -23.01 -9.70 22.32
C LEU A 195 -22.75 -10.62 23.51
N PRO A 196 -22.30 -11.86 23.28
CA PRO A 196 -21.81 -12.72 24.35
C PRO A 196 -20.72 -12.02 25.18
N PRO A 197 -20.69 -12.16 26.51
CA PRO A 197 -19.73 -11.46 27.36
C PRO A 197 -18.26 -11.60 26.94
N PRO A 198 -17.75 -12.79 26.54
CA PRO A 198 -16.36 -12.92 26.11
C PRO A 198 -16.03 -12.07 24.86
N ILE A 199 -16.96 -12.00 23.92
CA ILE A 199 -16.83 -11.27 22.66
C ILE A 199 -16.83 -9.76 22.94
N PHE A 200 -17.75 -9.31 23.79
CA PHE A 200 -17.79 -7.92 24.24
C PHE A 200 -16.50 -7.50 24.97
N CYS A 201 -16.01 -8.31 25.91
CA CYS A 201 -14.77 -8.05 26.61
C CYS A 201 -13.57 -7.96 25.65
N MET A 202 -13.51 -8.83 24.64
CA MET A 202 -12.45 -8.85 23.64
C MET A 202 -12.40 -7.57 22.80
N LEU A 203 -13.54 -7.09 22.31
CA LEU A 203 -13.62 -5.83 21.56
C LEU A 203 -13.22 -4.62 22.43
N ASN A 204 -13.64 -4.60 23.69
CA ASN A 204 -13.25 -3.54 24.63
C ASN A 204 -11.74 -3.54 24.92
N LEU A 205 -11.12 -4.71 25.02
CA LEU A 205 -9.68 -4.83 25.21
C LEU A 205 -8.93 -4.36 23.96
N LEU A 206 -9.36 -4.76 22.76
CA LEU A 206 -8.78 -4.26 21.51
C LEU A 206 -8.92 -2.74 21.39
N SER A 207 -10.07 -2.16 21.75
CA SER A 207 -10.24 -0.70 21.77
C SER A 207 -9.21 -0.02 22.68
N GLN A 208 -9.01 -0.53 23.90
CA GLN A 208 -8.01 0.00 24.83
C GLN A 208 -6.58 -0.11 24.27
N VAL A 209 -6.25 -1.21 23.58
CA VAL A 209 -4.95 -1.35 22.90
C VAL A 209 -4.80 -0.29 21.81
N CYS A 210 -5.81 -0.12 20.94
CA CYS A 210 -5.79 0.91 19.90
C CYS A 210 -5.65 2.34 20.48
N ASP A 211 -6.34 2.62 21.58
CA ASP A 211 -6.29 3.93 22.26
C ASP A 211 -4.90 4.16 22.89
N ALA A 212 -4.29 3.12 23.47
CA ALA A 212 -2.92 3.17 23.96
C ALA A 212 -1.93 3.48 22.81
N VAL A 213 -2.02 2.75 21.69
CA VAL A 213 -1.15 2.95 20.51
C VAL A 213 -1.33 4.34 19.90
N SER A 214 -2.54 4.89 19.94
CA SER A 214 -2.85 6.25 19.48
C SER A 214 -2.22 7.31 20.41
N SER A 215 -2.32 7.10 21.73
CA SER A 215 -1.84 8.04 22.73
C SER A 215 -0.31 8.05 22.87
N SER A 216 0.35 6.93 22.55
CA SER A 216 1.82 6.81 22.58
C SER A 216 2.53 7.66 21.52
N ALA A 217 1.79 8.28 20.58
CA ALA A 217 2.33 9.22 19.60
C ALA A 217 2.55 10.64 20.18
N ILE A 218 2.11 10.90 21.41
CA ILE A 218 2.32 12.17 22.14
C ILE A 218 3.55 12.01 23.06
N PRO A 219 4.55 12.89 23.02
CA PRO A 219 5.74 12.76 23.85
C PRO A 219 5.38 12.79 25.34
N LEU A 220 5.70 11.71 26.05
CA LEU A 220 5.54 11.53 27.51
C LEU A 220 6.56 12.41 28.27
N ASN A 221 6.48 13.74 28.11
CA ASN A 221 7.31 14.74 28.78
C ASN A 221 6.68 15.23 30.10
N THR A 222 6.24 14.31 30.97
CA THR A 222 5.88 14.69 32.36
C THR A 222 6.60 13.78 33.35
N SER A 223 7.17 14.42 34.36
CA SER A 223 8.18 13.95 35.33
C SER A 223 7.71 12.84 36.30
N GLY A 224 6.76 12.01 35.90
CA GLY A 224 6.30 10.81 36.61
C GLY A 224 5.66 9.71 35.74
N GLY A 225 5.64 9.82 34.40
CA GLY A 225 4.68 9.07 33.56
C GLY A 225 5.06 7.70 32.98
N VAL A 226 6.35 7.32 32.90
CA VAL A 226 6.75 6.09 32.15
C VAL A 226 6.45 4.80 32.94
N GLY A 227 6.65 4.81 34.27
CA GLY A 227 6.40 3.64 35.13
C GLY A 227 4.92 3.29 35.23
N ASP A 228 4.07 4.29 35.36
CA ASP A 228 2.61 4.13 35.42
C ASP A 228 2.04 3.66 34.07
N TYR A 229 2.57 4.18 32.96
CA TYR A 229 2.16 3.76 31.61
C TYR A 229 2.58 2.32 31.30
N LYS A 230 3.81 1.92 31.66
CA LYS A 230 4.24 0.52 31.57
C LYS A 230 3.35 -0.41 32.39
N SER A 231 3.05 -0.03 33.64
CA SER A 231 2.16 -0.80 34.52
C SER A 231 0.75 -0.94 33.92
N PHE A 232 0.23 0.12 33.28
CA PHE A 232 -1.03 0.05 32.55
C PHE A 232 -0.98 -0.97 31.39
N LEU A 233 0.10 -0.99 30.60
CA LEU A 233 0.28 -1.94 29.51
C LEU A 233 0.39 -3.39 30.02
N GLU A 234 1.09 -3.62 31.13
CA GLU A 234 1.20 -4.93 31.78
C GLU A 234 -0.15 -5.43 32.32
N VAL A 235 -0.97 -4.54 32.88
CA VAL A 235 -2.35 -4.85 33.31
C VAL A 235 -3.22 -5.18 32.10
N LEU A 236 -3.08 -4.43 31.00
CA LEU A 236 -3.83 -4.66 29.77
C LEU A 236 -3.47 -6.03 29.17
N ASP A 237 -2.18 -6.34 29.07
CA ASP A 237 -1.67 -7.66 28.69
C ASP A 237 -2.28 -8.78 29.55
N TRP A 238 -2.23 -8.65 30.88
CA TRP A 238 -2.77 -9.64 31.79
C TRP A 238 -4.28 -9.84 31.62
N ARG A 239 -5.04 -8.76 31.41
CA ARG A 239 -6.49 -8.83 31.17
C ARG A 239 -6.82 -9.54 29.86
N ILE A 240 -6.03 -9.33 28.81
CA ILE A 240 -6.21 -10.04 27.54
C ILE A 240 -5.93 -11.52 27.72
N ARG A 241 -4.84 -11.90 28.39
CA ARG A 241 -4.49 -13.32 28.66
C ARG A 241 -5.51 -14.03 29.55
N SER A 242 -6.07 -13.31 30.52
CA SER A 242 -7.01 -13.87 31.51
C SER A 242 -8.46 -13.96 30.99
N LEU A 243 -8.72 -13.53 29.76
CA LEU A 243 -10.03 -13.62 29.15
C LEU A 243 -10.43 -15.10 28.98
N SER A 244 -11.51 -15.51 29.64
CA SER A 244 -12.02 -16.88 29.57
C SER A 244 -12.76 -17.10 28.25
N ILE A 245 -12.16 -17.88 27.35
CA ILE A 245 -12.77 -18.33 26.11
C ILE A 245 -13.40 -19.71 26.36
N PRO A 246 -14.67 -19.94 25.96
CA PRO A 246 -15.30 -21.26 26.04
C PRO A 246 -14.41 -22.33 25.39
N GLN A 247 -14.33 -23.52 26.00
CA GLN A 247 -13.67 -24.65 25.36
C GLN A 247 -14.58 -25.22 24.28
N VAL A 248 -14.00 -25.81 23.23
CA VAL A 248 -14.73 -26.52 22.20
C VAL A 248 -15.55 -27.63 22.89
N PRO A 249 -16.90 -27.64 22.79
CA PRO A 249 -17.70 -28.72 23.34
C PRO A 249 -17.39 -30.03 22.59
N ASP A 250 -17.45 -31.19 23.27
CA ASP A 250 -17.34 -32.53 22.65
C ASP A 250 -18.49 -32.87 21.66
N ASP A 251 -19.36 -31.91 21.33
CA ASP A 251 -20.54 -32.11 20.49
C ASP A 251 -20.22 -31.78 19.01
N ASP A 252 -20.53 -32.71 18.10
CA ASP A 252 -20.04 -32.87 16.70
C ASP A 252 -20.35 -31.70 15.72
N SER A 253 -20.75 -30.51 16.19
CA SER A 253 -21.10 -29.37 15.34
C SER A 253 -19.88 -28.48 15.01
N ARG A 254 -19.22 -28.75 13.87
CA ARG A 254 -18.05 -28.00 13.35
C ARG A 254 -18.17 -26.46 13.38
N ALA A 255 -19.37 -25.89 13.30
CA ALA A 255 -19.59 -24.44 13.33
C ALA A 255 -19.37 -23.81 14.73
N SER A 256 -19.61 -24.57 15.80
CA SER A 256 -19.31 -24.17 17.18
C SER A 256 -17.79 -24.12 17.42
N ASP A 257 -17.08 -25.09 16.83
CA ASP A 257 -15.63 -25.23 16.92
C ASP A 257 -14.92 -24.03 16.26
N ASP A 258 -15.32 -23.68 15.03
CA ASP A 258 -14.77 -22.52 14.31
C ASP A 258 -14.95 -21.22 15.08
N THR A 259 -16.11 -21.02 15.72
CA THR A 259 -16.38 -19.80 16.50
C THR A 259 -15.41 -19.68 17.68
N THR A 260 -15.17 -20.79 18.37
CA THR A 260 -14.24 -20.86 19.50
C THR A 260 -12.79 -20.62 19.05
N LEU A 261 -12.37 -21.26 17.95
CA LEU A 261 -11.05 -21.09 17.37
C LEU A 261 -10.82 -19.65 16.87
N VAL A 262 -11.82 -19.01 16.25
CA VAL A 262 -11.75 -17.59 15.85
C VAL A 262 -11.58 -16.68 17.08
N MET A 263 -12.26 -16.97 18.18
CA MET A 263 -12.08 -16.20 19.43
C MET A 263 -10.65 -16.34 19.98
N GLN A 264 -10.08 -17.56 19.96
CA GLN A 264 -8.69 -17.78 20.37
C GLN A 264 -7.72 -17.03 19.46
N LEU A 265 -7.92 -17.06 18.14
CA LEU A 265 -7.11 -16.29 17.18
C LEU A 265 -7.20 -14.78 17.42
N TYR A 266 -8.39 -14.25 17.73
CA TYR A 266 -8.52 -12.84 18.08
C TYR A 266 -7.73 -12.49 19.34
N GLN A 267 -7.82 -13.30 20.39
CA GLN A 267 -7.08 -13.06 21.63
C GLN A 267 -5.57 -13.04 21.35
N LEU A 268 -5.06 -14.01 20.59
CA LEU A 268 -3.66 -14.07 20.17
C LEU A 268 -3.27 -12.86 19.33
N ALA A 269 -4.11 -12.46 18.37
CA ALA A 269 -3.87 -11.29 17.54
C ALA A 269 -3.80 -9.99 18.36
N ILE A 270 -4.67 -9.80 19.37
CA ILE A 270 -4.62 -8.62 20.24
C ILE A 270 -3.32 -8.62 21.06
N LEU A 271 -2.89 -9.76 21.58
CA LEU A 271 -1.61 -9.89 22.31
C LEU A 271 -0.41 -9.58 21.41
N LEU A 272 -0.38 -10.16 20.20
CA LEU A 272 0.69 -9.91 19.24
C LEU A 272 0.73 -8.45 18.81
N PHE A 273 -0.41 -7.84 18.56
CA PHE A 273 -0.50 -6.42 18.22
C PHE A 273 0.02 -5.53 19.36
N LEU A 274 -0.35 -5.82 20.61
CA LEU A 274 0.14 -5.11 21.79
C LEU A 274 1.67 -5.29 21.94
N ASP A 275 2.16 -6.52 21.94
CA ASP A 275 3.58 -6.84 22.09
C ASP A 275 4.42 -6.12 21.01
N ARG A 276 3.98 -6.17 19.74
CA ARG A 276 4.69 -5.54 18.61
C ARG A 276 4.65 -4.01 18.61
N CYS A 277 3.59 -3.39 19.14
CA CYS A 277 3.52 -1.94 19.22
C CYS A 277 4.37 -1.36 20.37
N PHE A 278 4.70 -2.17 21.37
CA PHE A 278 5.36 -1.75 22.61
C PHE A 278 6.51 -2.68 22.99
N GLU A 279 7.25 -3.19 21.99
CA GLU A 279 8.33 -4.17 22.15
C GLU A 279 9.38 -3.69 23.19
N ASP A 280 9.70 -2.38 23.18
CA ASP A 280 10.64 -1.75 24.12
C ASP A 280 10.14 -1.63 25.57
N LEU A 281 8.84 -1.78 25.83
CA LEU A 281 8.23 -1.57 27.15
C LEU A 281 7.79 -2.87 27.81
N ILE A 282 7.33 -3.86 27.02
CA ILE A 282 6.73 -5.12 27.52
C ILE A 282 7.70 -6.31 27.38
N ASP A 283 8.76 -6.20 26.57
CA ASP A 283 9.87 -7.17 26.32
C ASP A 283 9.61 -8.63 26.78
N GLN A 284 8.87 -9.39 25.97
CA GLN A 284 8.49 -10.79 26.25
C GLN A 284 8.64 -11.71 25.03
N PRO A 285 9.84 -11.81 24.41
CA PRO A 285 10.05 -12.46 23.12
C PRO A 285 9.67 -13.95 23.11
N VAL A 286 9.96 -14.67 24.20
CA VAL A 286 9.62 -16.10 24.32
C VAL A 286 8.11 -16.32 24.25
N ARG A 287 7.34 -15.48 24.95
CA ARG A 287 5.88 -15.59 25.00
C ARG A 287 5.26 -15.14 23.68
N THR A 288 5.77 -14.08 23.08
CA THR A 288 5.35 -13.64 21.75
C THR A 288 5.53 -14.76 20.74
N GLN A 289 6.68 -15.45 20.74
CA GLN A 289 6.89 -16.62 19.87
C GLN A 289 5.92 -17.76 20.16
N GLN A 290 5.68 -18.10 21.43
CA GLN A 290 4.68 -19.11 21.80
C GLN A 290 3.26 -18.75 21.31
N ASN A 291 2.91 -17.46 21.33
CA ASN A 291 1.62 -16.99 20.83
C ASN A 291 1.55 -17.07 19.30
N ILE A 292 2.65 -16.79 18.59
CA ILE A 292 2.78 -16.98 17.14
C ILE A 292 2.57 -18.47 16.80
N ASP A 293 3.29 -19.36 17.47
CA ASP A 293 3.22 -20.81 17.21
C ASP A 293 1.79 -21.35 17.43
N LYS A 294 1.13 -20.91 18.52
CA LYS A 294 -0.28 -21.25 18.78
C LYS A 294 -1.22 -20.73 17.69
N ALA A 295 -1.01 -19.50 17.22
CA ALA A 295 -1.84 -18.92 16.17
C ALA A 295 -1.73 -19.73 14.87
N PHE A 296 -0.50 -20.08 14.46
CA PHE A 296 -0.27 -20.91 13.27
C PHE A 296 -0.71 -22.37 13.43
N ALA A 297 -0.83 -22.89 14.66
CA ALA A 297 -1.45 -24.18 14.91
C ALA A 297 -2.99 -24.16 14.75
N ILE A 298 -3.64 -23.00 14.99
CA ILE A 298 -5.10 -22.86 14.87
C ILE A 298 -5.53 -22.63 13.41
N LEU A 299 -4.78 -21.84 12.62
CA LEU A 299 -5.17 -21.49 11.24
C LEU A 299 -5.58 -22.69 10.36
N PRO A 300 -4.86 -23.82 10.34
CA PRO A 300 -5.25 -24.99 9.54
C PRO A 300 -6.54 -25.67 10.01
N GLN A 301 -6.91 -25.51 11.28
CA GLN A 301 -8.08 -26.16 11.89
C GLN A 301 -9.39 -25.44 11.56
N LEU A 302 -9.34 -24.11 11.38
CA LEU A 302 -10.51 -23.31 11.00
C LEU A 302 -11.04 -23.75 9.65
N SER A 303 -12.36 -23.83 9.44
CA SER A 303 -12.93 -24.01 8.08
C SER A 303 -12.82 -22.73 7.22
N PHE A 304 -13.06 -21.57 7.82
CA PHE A 304 -12.96 -20.23 7.24
C PHE A 304 -12.81 -19.18 8.35
N CYS A 305 -12.40 -17.95 8.01
CA CYS A 305 -12.37 -16.83 8.95
C CYS A 305 -12.76 -15.52 8.24
N LYS A 306 -13.99 -15.04 8.50
CA LYS A 306 -14.49 -13.79 7.89
C LYS A 306 -13.86 -12.54 8.51
N GLN A 307 -13.24 -12.68 9.68
CA GLN A 307 -12.69 -11.57 10.43
C GLN A 307 -11.25 -11.28 10.00
N GLN A 308 -11.05 -10.11 9.40
CA GLN A 308 -9.78 -9.75 8.78
C GLN A 308 -8.69 -9.36 9.79
N PHE A 309 -9.06 -8.81 10.94
CA PHE A 309 -8.10 -8.37 11.97
C PHE A 309 -7.13 -9.49 12.41
N PRO A 310 -7.59 -10.67 12.89
CA PRO A 310 -6.68 -11.71 13.32
C PRO A 310 -5.83 -12.25 12.17
N ILE A 311 -6.42 -12.44 10.98
CA ILE A 311 -5.72 -12.90 9.78
C ILE A 311 -4.61 -11.92 9.40
N HIS A 312 -4.87 -10.61 9.49
CA HIS A 312 -3.89 -9.59 9.18
C HIS A 312 -2.75 -9.54 10.20
N VAL A 313 -3.05 -9.47 11.51
CA VAL A 313 -2.01 -9.38 12.53
C VAL A 313 -1.14 -10.62 12.55
N ILE A 314 -1.75 -11.81 12.54
CA ILE A 314 -1.02 -13.09 12.54
C ILE A 314 -0.27 -13.30 11.22
N GLY A 315 -0.88 -12.92 10.10
CA GLY A 315 -0.24 -12.99 8.79
C GLY A 315 1.05 -12.18 8.72
N CYS A 316 1.10 -11.00 9.35
CA CYS A 316 2.32 -10.19 9.45
C CYS A 316 3.46 -10.88 10.26
N GLU A 317 3.15 -11.94 11.01
CA GLU A 317 4.12 -12.77 11.74
C GLU A 317 4.62 -13.99 10.96
N ALA A 318 4.10 -14.24 9.75
CA ALA A 318 4.54 -15.37 8.93
C ALA A 318 5.97 -15.17 8.41
N ARG A 319 6.88 -16.06 8.83
CA ARG A 319 8.31 -16.05 8.43
C ARG A 319 8.71 -17.25 7.58
N THR A 320 7.89 -18.30 7.54
CA THR A 320 8.12 -19.52 6.75
C THR A 320 7.04 -19.69 5.69
N ASP A 321 7.32 -20.50 4.68
CA ASP A 321 6.37 -20.78 3.61
C ASP A 321 5.15 -21.56 4.11
N GLU A 322 5.34 -22.45 5.08
CA GLU A 322 4.26 -23.18 5.72
C GLU A 322 3.29 -22.21 6.42
N GLN A 323 3.83 -21.21 7.12
CA GLN A 323 3.04 -20.17 7.77
C GLN A 323 2.31 -19.27 6.76
N ARG A 324 3.01 -18.84 5.70
CA ARG A 324 2.41 -18.02 4.62
C ARG A 324 1.30 -18.79 3.90
N ALA A 325 1.54 -20.06 3.60
CA ALA A 325 0.58 -20.96 2.98
C ALA A 325 -0.65 -21.16 3.86
N ALA A 326 -0.48 -21.37 5.17
CA ALA A 326 -1.60 -21.50 6.11
C ALA A 326 -2.51 -20.24 6.11
N VAL A 327 -1.92 -19.05 6.06
CA VAL A 327 -2.66 -17.79 5.98
C VAL A 327 -3.40 -17.66 4.64
N LEU A 328 -2.71 -17.91 3.52
CA LEU A 328 -3.31 -17.84 2.19
C LEU A 328 -4.42 -18.89 1.98
N ASP A 329 -4.28 -20.07 2.58
CA ASP A 329 -5.27 -21.13 2.54
C ASP A 329 -6.56 -20.73 3.26
N VAL A 330 -6.46 -20.21 4.50
CA VAL A 330 -7.63 -19.69 5.24
C VAL A 330 -8.32 -18.57 4.47
N ILE A 331 -7.55 -17.66 3.87
CA ILE A 331 -8.09 -16.60 2.98
C ILE A 331 -8.84 -17.22 1.81
N SER A 332 -8.22 -18.17 1.10
CA SER A 332 -8.83 -18.84 -0.07
C SER A 332 -10.13 -19.57 0.28
N ARG A 333 -10.15 -20.30 1.40
CA ARG A 333 -11.34 -21.02 1.87
C ARG A 333 -12.45 -20.06 2.27
N THR A 334 -12.11 -18.93 2.85
CA THR A 334 -13.06 -17.86 3.17
C THR A 334 -13.64 -17.24 1.90
N GLU A 335 -12.82 -16.90 0.91
CA GLU A 335 -13.26 -16.27 -0.34
C GLU A 335 -14.12 -17.18 -1.24
N LYS A 336 -14.02 -18.51 -1.08
CA LYS A 336 -14.91 -19.46 -1.76
C LYS A 336 -16.36 -19.42 -1.23
N MET A 337 -16.62 -18.80 -0.09
CA MET A 337 -17.97 -18.66 0.42
C MET A 337 -18.72 -17.56 -0.35
N SER A 338 -19.90 -17.88 -0.88
CA SER A 338 -20.80 -16.92 -1.53
C SER A 338 -21.23 -15.76 -0.61
N SER A 339 -21.04 -15.91 0.69
CA SER A 339 -21.32 -14.93 1.73
C SER A 339 -20.07 -14.21 2.26
N SER A 340 -18.94 -14.29 1.57
CA SER A 340 -17.71 -13.62 1.99
C SER A 340 -17.52 -12.28 1.31
N ARG A 341 -17.08 -11.31 2.09
CA ARG A 341 -16.37 -10.13 1.58
C ARG A 341 -15.08 -10.58 0.91
N SER A 342 -14.60 -9.82 -0.08
CA SER A 342 -13.25 -10.01 -0.62
C SER A 342 -12.18 -9.75 0.46
N LEU A 343 -11.25 -10.69 0.64
CA LEU A 343 -10.06 -10.53 1.49
C LEU A 343 -8.84 -10.08 0.67
N ASN A 344 -9.01 -9.81 -0.62
CA ASN A 344 -7.96 -9.37 -1.54
C ASN A 344 -7.09 -8.25 -0.98
N TYR A 345 -7.67 -7.24 -0.32
CA TYR A 345 -6.89 -6.13 0.24
C TYR A 345 -6.00 -6.60 1.40
N CYS A 346 -6.54 -7.40 2.33
CA CYS A 346 -5.78 -8.02 3.42
C CYS A 346 -4.65 -8.90 2.87
N LYS A 347 -4.97 -9.78 1.91
CA LYS A 347 -4.00 -10.64 1.21
C LYS A 347 -2.88 -9.82 0.56
N ARG A 348 -3.21 -8.73 -0.14
CA ARG A 348 -2.25 -7.84 -0.80
C ARG A 348 -1.30 -7.18 0.20
N ILE A 349 -1.82 -6.64 1.31
CA ILE A 349 -0.96 -6.04 2.33
C ILE A 349 -0.03 -7.09 2.93
N LEU A 350 -0.55 -8.28 3.27
CA LEU A 350 0.25 -9.36 3.82
C LEU A 350 1.38 -9.78 2.89
N GLN A 351 1.09 -9.99 1.61
CA GLN A 351 2.10 -10.30 0.60
C GLN A 351 3.15 -9.18 0.47
N ALA A 352 2.73 -7.91 0.57
CA ALA A 352 3.66 -6.78 0.57
C ALA A 352 4.54 -6.76 1.83
N VAL A 353 3.98 -7.04 3.01
CA VAL A 353 4.73 -7.20 4.27
C VAL A 353 5.76 -8.32 4.15
N TRP A 354 5.36 -9.49 3.62
CA TRP A 354 6.27 -10.62 3.41
C TRP A 354 7.39 -10.29 2.44
N ALA A 355 7.09 -9.60 1.34
CA ALA A 355 8.10 -9.15 0.40
C ALA A 355 9.09 -8.17 1.06
N GLN A 356 8.62 -7.29 1.97
CA GLN A 356 9.54 -6.44 2.74
C GLN A 356 10.41 -7.28 3.70
N ASP A 357 9.85 -8.27 4.38
CA ASP A 357 10.62 -9.15 5.26
C ASP A 357 11.73 -9.90 4.51
N ASP A 358 11.41 -10.41 3.33
CA ASP A 358 12.36 -11.14 2.48
C ASP A 358 13.51 -10.23 2.00
N LEU A 359 13.22 -8.95 1.71
CA LEU A 359 14.22 -7.99 1.25
C LEU A 359 15.22 -7.57 2.34
N VAL A 360 14.91 -7.78 3.62
CA VAL A 360 15.62 -7.12 4.72
C VAL A 360 16.69 -8.00 5.38
N ASN A 361 16.88 -9.24 4.93
CA ASN A 361 18.03 -10.10 5.24
C ASN A 361 18.42 -10.12 6.74
N GLY A 362 17.43 -10.29 7.63
CA GLY A 362 17.65 -10.46 9.07
C GLY A 362 17.67 -9.18 9.92
N CYS A 363 17.50 -7.98 9.35
CA CYS A 363 17.22 -6.80 10.18
C CYS A 363 15.74 -6.80 10.61
N ASN A 364 15.46 -6.81 11.92
CA ASN A 364 14.08 -6.80 12.42
C ASN A 364 13.47 -5.42 12.19
N ILE A 365 12.62 -5.27 11.16
CA ILE A 365 11.82 -4.05 10.96
C ILE A 365 10.64 -4.12 11.93
N GLY A 366 10.41 -3.06 12.69
CA GLY A 366 9.26 -2.99 13.60
C GLY A 366 7.92 -3.07 12.84
N TYR A 367 6.90 -3.60 13.51
CA TYR A 367 5.58 -3.87 12.91
C TYR A 367 4.92 -2.62 12.30
N ARG A 368 5.14 -1.45 12.90
CA ARG A 368 4.60 -0.17 12.41
C ARG A 368 5.32 0.27 11.13
N GLU A 369 6.64 0.05 11.06
CA GLU A 369 7.49 0.39 9.93
C GLU A 369 7.13 -0.46 8.70
N LYS A 370 6.90 -1.78 8.86
CA LYS A 370 6.46 -2.67 7.77
C LYS A 370 5.15 -2.24 7.13
N LEU A 371 4.20 -1.77 7.93
CA LEU A 371 2.90 -1.29 7.44
C LEU A 371 3.01 0.10 6.78
N SER A 372 3.98 0.92 7.20
CA SER A 372 4.22 2.26 6.64
C SER A 372 5.14 2.29 5.40
N SER A 373 6.04 1.31 5.25
CA SER A 373 7.00 1.19 4.13
C SER A 373 6.33 0.79 2.82
N ILE A 374 5.12 0.24 2.89
CA ILE A 374 4.14 0.05 1.79
C ILE A 374 3.57 1.42 1.34
N GLY A 375 4.35 2.51 1.49
CA GLY A 375 3.97 3.91 1.27
C GLY A 375 4.89 4.68 0.29
N ALA A 376 5.83 4.02 -0.37
CA ALA A 376 6.84 4.66 -1.21
C ALA A 376 6.29 5.12 -2.58
N GLY A 377 6.31 6.43 -2.82
CA GLY A 377 6.15 7.00 -4.16
C GLY A 377 7.33 6.65 -5.06
N ILE A 378 7.04 6.47 -6.34
CA ILE A 378 8.02 6.33 -7.41
C ILE A 378 7.66 7.27 -8.56
N GLN A 379 8.70 7.83 -9.17
CA GLN A 379 8.62 8.68 -10.35
C GLN A 379 8.99 7.83 -11.58
N LEU A 380 8.20 7.93 -12.65
CA LEU A 380 8.48 7.27 -13.92
C LEU A 380 8.43 8.28 -15.06
N SER A 381 9.56 8.41 -15.75
CA SER A 381 9.72 9.29 -16.91
C SER A 381 9.28 8.63 -18.22
N PRO A 382 9.14 9.40 -19.31
CA PRO A 382 8.65 8.91 -20.61
C PRO A 382 9.37 7.68 -21.19
N ASN A 383 10.68 7.56 -20.99
CA ASN A 383 11.46 6.39 -21.38
C ASN A 383 10.96 5.08 -20.73
N ALA A 384 10.39 5.16 -19.53
CA ALA A 384 9.78 4.01 -18.84
C ALA A 384 8.30 3.85 -19.21
N THR A 385 7.51 4.93 -19.25
CA THR A 385 6.07 4.84 -19.48
C THR A 385 5.72 4.41 -20.91
N ARG A 386 6.57 4.73 -21.89
CA ARG A 386 6.48 4.17 -23.25
C ARG A 386 6.53 2.65 -23.28
N LEU A 387 7.39 2.06 -22.45
CA LEU A 387 7.50 0.60 -22.36
C LEU A 387 6.26 -0.01 -21.70
N LEU A 388 5.71 0.64 -20.67
CA LEU A 388 4.42 0.23 -20.08
C LEU A 388 3.27 0.25 -21.11
N GLN A 389 3.26 1.21 -22.03
CA GLN A 389 2.29 1.26 -23.14
C GLN A 389 2.46 0.07 -24.06
N ARG A 390 3.70 -0.22 -24.48
CA ARG A 390 4.02 -1.37 -25.35
C ARG A 390 3.67 -2.72 -24.71
N TRP A 391 3.78 -2.83 -23.39
CA TRP A 391 3.40 -4.02 -22.64
C TRP A 391 1.89 -4.10 -22.31
N GLY A 392 1.09 -3.11 -22.69
CA GLY A 392 -0.36 -3.13 -22.49
C GLY A 392 -0.79 -3.07 -21.01
N VAL A 393 0.04 -2.50 -20.13
CA VAL A 393 -0.26 -2.31 -18.70
C VAL A 393 -0.48 -0.85 -18.33
N PHE A 394 -0.23 0.07 -19.25
CA PHE A 394 -0.23 1.50 -18.99
C PHE A 394 -1.59 2.06 -18.51
N GLU A 395 -2.70 1.64 -19.11
CA GLU A 395 -4.04 2.08 -18.68
C GLU A 395 -4.35 1.70 -17.23
N GLU A 396 -3.91 0.52 -16.80
CA GLU A 396 -4.07 0.07 -15.43
C GLU A 396 -3.17 0.85 -14.47
N VAL A 397 -1.94 1.18 -14.90
CA VAL A 397 -1.03 2.07 -14.14
C VAL A 397 -1.65 3.46 -13.97
N LEU A 398 -2.25 4.03 -15.03
CA LEU A 398 -2.85 5.36 -15.00
C LEU A 398 -4.01 5.49 -14.02
N GLN A 399 -4.74 4.42 -13.72
CA GLN A 399 -5.81 4.43 -12.71
C GLN A 399 -5.31 4.81 -11.30
N TYR A 400 -4.02 4.57 -11.03
CA TYR A 400 -3.40 4.79 -9.72
C TYR A 400 -2.31 5.86 -9.72
N ALA A 401 -1.95 6.38 -10.89
CA ALA A 401 -0.89 7.36 -11.07
C ALA A 401 -1.46 8.78 -11.15
N ALA A 402 -0.66 9.78 -10.75
CA ALA A 402 -0.90 11.17 -11.08
C ALA A 402 0.07 11.63 -12.17
N GLN A 403 -0.37 12.58 -12.98
CA GLN A 403 0.44 13.20 -14.04
C GLN A 403 0.81 14.61 -13.62
N PRO A 404 2.10 14.88 -13.31
CA PRO A 404 2.49 16.21 -12.90
C PRO A 404 2.33 17.25 -14.02
N GLU A 405 1.79 18.41 -13.70
CA GLU A 405 1.62 19.59 -14.55
C GLU A 405 2.95 20.28 -14.86
N ALA A 406 3.99 20.09 -14.03
CA ALA A 406 5.33 20.64 -14.25
C ALA A 406 6.34 20.04 -13.27
N GLY A 407 7.61 20.06 -13.66
CA GLY A 407 8.77 20.04 -12.76
C GLY A 407 9.20 21.47 -12.44
N THR A 408 9.29 21.82 -11.15
CA THR A 408 9.66 23.17 -10.69
C THR A 408 10.94 23.12 -9.87
N PHE A 409 11.95 23.82 -10.34
CA PHE A 409 13.24 23.96 -9.66
C PHE A 409 13.26 25.24 -8.83
N ARG A 410 13.65 25.09 -7.57
CA ARG A 410 13.63 26.14 -6.56
C ARG A 410 14.99 26.26 -5.90
N SER A 411 15.38 27.48 -5.60
CA SER A 411 16.40 27.72 -4.57
C SER A 411 15.91 27.14 -3.25
N TYR A 412 16.81 26.69 -2.39
CA TYR A 412 16.43 26.26 -1.04
C TYR A 412 15.74 27.37 -0.23
N ARG A 413 15.89 28.65 -0.61
CA ARG A 413 15.17 29.79 -0.02
C ARG A 413 13.74 29.99 -0.53
N GLY A 414 13.33 29.24 -1.55
CA GLY A 414 11.98 29.22 -2.12
C GLY A 414 11.80 29.93 -3.46
N ASP A 415 12.82 30.65 -3.94
CA ASP A 415 12.79 31.31 -5.25
C ASP A 415 12.59 30.27 -6.37
N MET A 416 11.55 30.45 -7.19
CA MET A 416 11.35 29.64 -8.38
C MET A 416 12.39 30.03 -9.43
N LEU A 417 13.32 29.13 -9.73
CA LEU A 417 14.42 29.35 -10.67
C LEU A 417 14.00 28.97 -12.09
N SER A 418 13.30 27.85 -12.23
CA SER A 418 12.76 27.40 -13.51
C SER A 418 11.53 26.51 -13.30
N GLN A 419 10.71 26.41 -14.34
CA GLN A 419 9.55 25.53 -14.38
C GLN A 419 9.46 24.93 -15.78
N SER A 420 9.30 23.61 -15.87
CA SER A 420 9.08 22.94 -17.15
C SER A 420 7.69 23.27 -17.70
N LEU A 421 7.52 23.15 -19.02
CA LEU A 421 6.20 22.90 -19.59
C LEU A 421 5.60 21.62 -18.97
N PRO A 422 4.29 21.35 -19.14
CA PRO A 422 3.73 20.07 -18.75
C PRO A 422 4.62 18.94 -19.20
N VAL A 423 5.01 18.08 -18.26
CA VAL A 423 6.07 17.09 -18.50
C VAL A 423 5.61 16.03 -19.51
N SER A 424 4.30 15.97 -19.76
CA SER A 424 3.57 15.23 -20.80
C SER A 424 3.31 16.04 -22.09
N HIS A 425 3.83 17.27 -22.21
CA HIS A 425 3.57 18.12 -23.36
C HIS A 425 4.25 17.55 -24.62
N PRO A 426 3.57 17.49 -25.78
CA PRO A 426 4.10 16.88 -27.01
C PRO A 426 5.40 17.52 -27.55
N THR A 427 5.76 18.72 -27.09
CA THR A 427 7.03 19.37 -27.47
C THR A 427 8.23 18.87 -26.65
N LEU A 428 7.99 18.15 -25.54
CA LEU A 428 9.01 17.56 -24.68
C LEU A 428 9.20 16.05 -24.91
N VAL A 429 8.23 15.37 -25.54
CA VAL A 429 8.25 13.91 -25.76
C VAL A 429 7.66 13.57 -27.13
N ARG A 430 8.35 12.75 -27.93
CA ARG A 430 7.94 12.35 -29.30
C ARG A 430 6.70 11.44 -29.38
N GLU A 431 6.16 11.00 -28.24
CA GLU A 431 4.99 10.11 -28.12
C GLU A 431 4.16 10.49 -26.88
N GLU A 432 2.88 10.13 -26.81
CA GLU A 432 1.98 10.34 -25.66
C GLU A 432 2.36 9.50 -24.42
N ALA A 433 3.65 9.40 -24.09
CA ALA A 433 4.18 8.72 -22.91
C ALA A 433 4.45 9.76 -21.80
N PRO A 434 3.50 9.98 -20.87
CA PRO A 434 3.63 11.04 -19.87
C PRO A 434 4.64 10.67 -18.79
N TYR A 435 5.19 11.69 -18.14
CA TYR A 435 5.79 11.54 -16.82
C TYR A 435 4.69 11.26 -15.79
N ILE A 436 4.90 10.27 -14.93
CA ILE A 436 3.93 9.92 -13.88
C ILE A 436 4.58 9.78 -12.51
N VAL A 437 3.77 10.03 -11.48
CA VAL A 437 4.07 9.72 -10.08
C VAL A 437 3.05 8.70 -9.59
N ILE A 438 3.50 7.60 -9.02
CA ILE A 438 2.64 6.50 -8.59
C ILE A 438 3.18 5.88 -7.31
N HIS A 439 2.32 5.22 -6.56
CA HIS A 439 2.76 4.38 -5.47
C HIS A 439 3.44 3.10 -6.00
N ARG A 440 4.61 2.72 -5.47
CA ARG A 440 5.38 1.56 -5.98
C ARG A 440 4.57 0.27 -5.96
N ALA A 441 3.74 0.05 -4.93
CA ALA A 441 2.90 -1.15 -4.84
C ALA A 441 1.80 -1.19 -5.91
N ASP A 442 1.33 -0.03 -6.38
CA ASP A 442 0.29 0.05 -7.41
C ASP A 442 0.90 -0.20 -8.80
N LEU A 443 2.12 0.29 -9.04
CA LEU A 443 2.90 -0.06 -10.23
C LEU A 443 3.13 -1.58 -10.32
N LEU A 444 3.59 -2.20 -9.23
CA LEU A 444 3.82 -3.65 -9.19
C LEU A 444 2.52 -4.43 -9.42
N ARG A 445 1.38 -3.94 -8.93
CA ARG A 445 0.07 -4.56 -9.17
C ARG A 445 -0.26 -4.60 -10.66
N ALA A 446 -0.11 -3.48 -11.36
CA ALA A 446 -0.40 -3.41 -12.79
C ALA A 446 0.52 -4.34 -13.61
N LEU A 447 1.80 -4.43 -13.21
CA LEU A 447 2.75 -5.37 -13.82
C LEU A 447 2.35 -6.83 -13.57
N LEU A 448 1.97 -7.19 -12.33
CA LEU A 448 1.50 -8.53 -11.99
C LEU A 448 0.26 -8.92 -12.79
N SER A 449 -0.70 -7.99 -12.96
CA SER A 449 -1.87 -8.26 -13.81
C SER A 449 -1.47 -8.49 -15.27
N GLY A 450 -0.50 -7.71 -15.79
CA GLY A 450 0.08 -7.95 -17.11
C GLY A 450 0.71 -9.34 -17.24
N MET A 451 1.48 -9.77 -16.24
CA MET A 451 2.12 -11.09 -16.21
C MET A 451 1.10 -12.23 -16.29
N GLU A 452 0.00 -12.13 -15.52
CA GLU A 452 -1.08 -13.11 -15.54
C GLU A 452 -1.75 -13.20 -16.93
N ARG A 453 -2.00 -12.04 -17.58
CA ARG A 453 -2.59 -11.98 -18.93
C ARG A 453 -1.71 -12.66 -19.98
N HIS A 454 -0.39 -12.61 -19.80
CA HIS A 454 0.58 -13.24 -20.70
C HIS A 454 0.97 -14.67 -20.31
N GLY A 455 0.35 -15.25 -19.28
CA GLY A 455 0.61 -16.63 -18.85
C GLY A 455 2.01 -16.83 -18.25
N ILE A 456 2.63 -15.77 -17.73
CA ILE A 456 3.95 -15.85 -17.08
C ILE A 456 3.79 -16.60 -15.75
N THR A 457 4.59 -17.66 -15.56
CA THR A 457 4.58 -18.42 -14.32
C THR A 457 5.37 -17.69 -13.25
N LEU A 458 4.68 -17.24 -12.20
CA LEU A 458 5.30 -16.62 -11.02
C LEU A 458 5.44 -17.66 -9.90
N LYS A 459 6.67 -17.82 -9.40
CA LYS A 459 6.95 -18.61 -8.18
C LYS A 459 7.52 -17.69 -7.11
N LEU A 460 6.71 -17.42 -6.09
CA LEU A 460 7.13 -16.68 -4.90
C LEU A 460 7.83 -17.63 -3.92
N SER A 461 8.48 -17.07 -2.90
CA SER A 461 9.24 -17.84 -1.89
C SER A 461 10.26 -18.81 -2.49
N SER A 462 10.81 -18.47 -3.66
CA SER A 462 11.72 -19.34 -4.42
C SER A 462 13.09 -18.68 -4.46
N GLU A 463 13.77 -18.63 -3.30
CA GLU A 463 15.10 -18.03 -3.18
C GLU A 463 16.12 -18.84 -4.00
N VAL A 464 16.84 -18.17 -4.89
CA VAL A 464 17.91 -18.79 -5.70
C VAL A 464 19.18 -18.90 -4.86
N LYS A 465 19.65 -20.14 -4.65
CA LYS A 465 20.83 -20.46 -3.86
C LYS A 465 22.09 -20.59 -4.71
N GLU A 466 22.00 -21.27 -5.85
CA GLU A 466 23.13 -21.52 -6.76
C GLU A 466 22.69 -21.35 -8.22
N ILE A 467 23.65 -21.00 -9.07
CA ILE A 467 23.46 -20.87 -10.52
C ILE A 467 24.54 -21.71 -11.22
N ASN A 468 24.13 -22.62 -12.10
CA ASN A 468 25.05 -23.33 -12.99
C ASN A 468 25.03 -22.65 -14.36
N PHE A 469 26.15 -22.05 -14.76
CA PHE A 469 26.22 -21.27 -16.00
C PHE A 469 26.48 -22.11 -17.27
N HIS A 470 27.06 -23.30 -17.15
CA HIS A 470 27.39 -24.15 -18.30
C HIS A 470 26.20 -25.01 -18.72
N LYS A 471 25.48 -25.55 -17.74
CA LYS A 471 24.14 -26.13 -17.92
C LYS A 471 23.16 -25.16 -17.27
N PRO A 472 22.68 -24.12 -17.99
CA PRO A 472 21.92 -23.01 -17.43
C PRO A 472 20.77 -23.51 -16.57
N SER A 473 20.98 -23.45 -15.26
CA SER A 473 20.02 -23.86 -14.26
C SER A 473 20.21 -23.10 -12.96
N ILE A 474 19.13 -22.97 -12.21
CA ILE A 474 19.12 -22.41 -10.86
C ILE A 474 18.78 -23.53 -9.87
N ARG A 475 19.44 -23.53 -8.71
CA ARG A 475 19.03 -24.33 -7.55
C ARG A 475 18.44 -23.40 -6.51
N LEU A 476 17.25 -23.74 -6.03
CA LEU A 476 16.56 -22.99 -4.99
C LEU A 476 17.04 -23.39 -3.58
N SER A 477 16.66 -22.61 -2.56
CA SER A 477 16.97 -22.92 -1.16
C SER A 477 16.34 -24.23 -0.66
N ASN A 478 15.26 -24.71 -1.29
CA ASN A 478 14.65 -26.02 -1.05
C ASN A 478 15.28 -27.17 -1.88
N ASP A 479 16.43 -26.91 -2.51
CA ASP A 479 17.17 -27.81 -3.39
C ASP A 479 16.48 -28.21 -4.71
N GLU A 480 15.29 -27.65 -5.02
CA GLU A 480 14.69 -27.80 -6.36
C GLU A 480 15.58 -27.15 -7.43
N VAL A 481 15.65 -27.78 -8.60
CA VAL A 481 16.46 -27.32 -9.74
C VAL A 481 15.56 -27.01 -10.93
N TYR A 482 15.77 -25.83 -11.53
CA TYR A 482 15.08 -25.40 -12.74
C TYR A 482 16.11 -25.17 -13.85
N GLU A 483 15.88 -25.79 -15.00
CA GLU A 483 16.69 -25.60 -16.21
C GLU A 483 16.04 -24.54 -17.11
N ALA A 484 16.87 -23.73 -17.78
CA ALA A 484 16.41 -22.66 -18.66
C ALA A 484 17.38 -22.44 -19.82
N ASP A 485 16.93 -21.83 -20.91
CA ASP A 485 17.81 -21.44 -22.02
C ASP A 485 18.66 -20.19 -21.69
N LEU A 486 18.14 -19.35 -20.79
CA LEU A 486 18.72 -18.08 -20.32
C LEU A 486 18.26 -17.80 -18.88
N ILE A 487 19.16 -17.27 -18.05
CA ILE A 487 18.86 -16.82 -16.69
C ILE A 487 19.12 -15.32 -16.58
N LEU A 488 18.15 -14.57 -16.05
CA LEU A 488 18.28 -13.14 -15.76
C LEU A 488 18.42 -12.91 -14.25
N GLY A 489 19.51 -12.29 -13.82
CA GLY A 489 19.71 -11.85 -12.44
C GLY A 489 19.11 -10.47 -12.21
N ALA A 490 17.92 -10.41 -11.62
CA ALA A 490 17.15 -9.17 -11.38
C ALA A 490 16.80 -8.99 -9.87
N ASP A 491 17.70 -9.40 -8.98
CA ASP A 491 17.50 -9.57 -7.54
C ASP A 491 17.92 -8.35 -6.68
N GLY A 492 17.92 -7.16 -7.27
CA GLY A 492 18.07 -5.89 -6.55
C GLY A 492 19.50 -5.49 -6.21
N GLU A 493 19.64 -4.41 -5.45
CA GLU A 493 20.94 -3.79 -5.15
C GLU A 493 21.84 -4.68 -4.28
N ARG A 494 21.26 -5.59 -3.50
CA ARG A 494 21.96 -6.61 -2.69
C ARG A 494 22.09 -7.95 -3.41
N SER A 495 22.20 -7.89 -4.74
CA SER A 495 22.20 -9.06 -5.62
C SER A 495 23.16 -10.16 -5.19
N ARG A 496 22.60 -11.33 -4.91
CA ARG A 496 23.34 -12.59 -4.77
C ARG A 496 23.82 -13.06 -6.13
N CYS A 497 22.99 -12.87 -7.17
CA CYS A 497 23.31 -13.23 -8.54
C CYS A 497 24.60 -12.55 -9.03
N ARG A 498 24.81 -11.27 -8.67
CA ARG A 498 26.04 -10.52 -8.92
C ARG A 498 27.23 -11.12 -8.20
N GLY A 499 27.08 -11.47 -6.92
CA GLY A 499 28.14 -12.13 -6.17
C GLY A 499 28.56 -13.48 -6.78
N ILE A 500 27.60 -14.28 -7.24
CA ILE A 500 27.85 -15.56 -7.93
C ILE A 500 28.57 -15.31 -9.27
N LEU A 501 28.11 -14.34 -10.06
CA LEU A 501 28.75 -13.99 -11.33
C LEU A 501 30.22 -13.57 -11.15
N LEU A 502 30.50 -12.73 -10.14
CA LEU A 502 31.84 -12.19 -9.90
C LEU A 502 32.76 -13.15 -9.14
N GLY A 503 32.23 -14.27 -8.62
CA GLY A 503 32.98 -15.21 -7.78
C GLY A 503 33.42 -14.63 -6.43
N ARG A 504 32.86 -13.50 -6.01
CA ARG A 504 33.15 -12.81 -4.75
C ARG A 504 31.96 -11.97 -4.33
N GLU A 505 31.85 -11.67 -3.03
CA GLU A 505 30.86 -10.71 -2.55
C GLU A 505 31.12 -9.31 -3.14
N ASP A 506 30.04 -8.64 -3.52
CA ASP A 506 30.05 -7.25 -4.02
C ASP A 506 28.88 -6.47 -3.39
N PRO A 507 28.94 -6.22 -2.07
CA PRO A 507 27.88 -5.55 -1.35
C PRO A 507 27.76 -4.09 -1.81
N PRO A 508 26.54 -3.53 -1.81
CA PRO A 508 26.36 -2.12 -2.13
C PRO A 508 27.03 -1.26 -1.06
N HIS A 509 27.64 -0.15 -1.47
CA HIS A 509 28.36 0.76 -0.58
C HIS A 509 27.56 2.05 -0.39
N SER A 510 27.71 2.66 0.79
CA SER A 510 27.12 3.98 1.04
C SER A 510 28.16 5.08 0.85
N PRO A 511 27.87 6.10 0.04
CA PRO A 511 28.70 7.31 -0.06
C PRO A 511 28.51 8.27 1.14
N GLY A 512 27.75 7.88 2.18
CA GLY A 512 27.44 8.74 3.34
C GLY A 512 26.17 9.59 3.17
N ASP A 513 25.34 9.25 2.18
CA ASP A 513 24.04 9.88 1.98
C ASP A 513 22.95 9.21 2.80
N VAL A 514 22.14 10.03 3.45
CA VAL A 514 20.90 9.62 4.09
C VAL A 514 19.73 10.23 3.34
N VAL A 515 18.61 9.53 3.36
CA VAL A 515 17.35 10.06 2.88
C VAL A 515 16.37 10.13 4.02
N TYR A 516 15.72 11.28 4.16
CA TYR A 516 14.53 11.44 4.97
C TYR A 516 13.34 11.48 4.04
N ARG A 517 12.28 10.75 4.36
CA ARG A 517 11.02 10.78 3.65
C ARG A 517 9.90 11.15 4.60
N ILE A 518 9.09 12.12 4.20
CA ILE A 518 7.92 12.56 4.96
C ILE A 518 6.68 12.35 4.10
N SER A 519 5.74 11.58 4.63
CA SER A 519 4.39 11.48 4.07
C SER A 519 3.51 12.54 4.71
N VAL A 520 3.11 13.55 3.95
CA VAL A 520 2.23 14.63 4.41
C VAL A 520 0.79 14.38 3.92
N PRO A 521 -0.22 14.26 4.81
CA PRO A 521 -1.60 14.05 4.39
C PRO A 521 -2.19 15.32 3.75
N THR A 522 -2.56 15.26 2.47
CA THR A 522 -3.03 16.47 1.75
C THR A 522 -4.37 16.98 2.28
N LYS A 523 -5.22 16.11 2.85
CA LYS A 523 -6.50 16.50 3.45
C LYS A 523 -6.34 17.51 4.61
N ASN A 524 -5.20 17.48 5.29
CA ASN A 524 -4.89 18.39 6.40
C ASN A 524 -4.24 19.71 5.93
N ILE A 525 -4.08 19.88 4.62
CA ILE A 525 -3.64 21.13 3.99
C ILE A 525 -4.90 21.86 3.50
N ALA A 526 -5.33 22.86 4.28
CA ALA A 526 -6.49 23.68 4.00
C ALA A 526 -6.20 24.76 2.93
N GLU A 527 -7.26 25.28 2.31
CA GLU A 527 -7.16 26.43 1.41
C GLU A 527 -6.61 27.65 2.16
N GLY A 528 -5.58 28.28 1.61
CA GLY A 528 -4.83 29.37 2.27
C GLY A 528 -3.60 28.92 3.09
N HIS A 529 -3.39 27.62 3.27
CA HIS A 529 -2.12 27.11 3.83
C HIS A 529 -0.95 27.41 2.87
N ALA A 530 0.26 27.68 3.38
CA ALA A 530 1.42 28.01 2.54
C ALA A 530 1.75 26.93 1.49
N ALA A 531 1.50 25.66 1.85
CA ALA A 531 1.67 24.51 0.97
C ALA A 531 0.46 24.18 0.07
N TRP A 532 -0.60 24.99 0.09
CA TRP A 532 -1.82 24.74 -0.68
C TRP A 532 -1.54 24.61 -2.18
N ASP A 533 -0.66 25.46 -2.72
CA ASP A 533 -0.30 25.40 -4.14
C ASP A 533 0.40 24.11 -4.53
N LEU A 534 1.19 23.51 -3.62
CA LEU A 534 1.87 22.22 -3.84
C LEU A 534 0.88 21.05 -3.89
N LYS A 535 -0.23 21.16 -3.16
CA LYS A 535 -1.35 20.21 -3.22
C LYS A 535 -2.21 20.42 -4.45
N ARG A 536 -2.52 21.68 -4.78
CA ARG A 536 -3.46 22.04 -5.85
C ARG A 536 -2.89 21.75 -7.23
N ARG A 537 -1.64 22.14 -7.46
CA ARG A 537 -0.94 21.94 -8.74
C ARG A 537 -0.15 20.66 -8.59
N CYS A 538 -0.60 19.57 -9.19
CA CYS A 538 0.11 18.30 -9.16
C CYS A 538 1.49 18.51 -9.81
N SER A 539 2.53 18.83 -9.05
CA SER A 539 3.84 19.24 -9.58
C SER A 539 4.96 18.58 -8.80
N VAL A 540 6.03 18.24 -9.49
CA VAL A 540 7.27 17.79 -8.84
C VAL A 540 8.12 19.02 -8.54
N ASN A 541 8.42 19.25 -7.27
CA ASN A 541 9.18 20.41 -6.82
C ASN A 541 10.55 19.97 -6.30
N PHE A 542 11.60 20.69 -6.71
CA PHE A 542 12.99 20.43 -6.33
C PHE A 542 13.57 21.66 -5.65
N TRP A 543 13.79 21.61 -4.33
CA TRP A 543 14.55 22.64 -3.59
C TRP A 543 16.00 22.22 -3.51
N MET A 544 16.91 23.09 -3.97
CA MET A 544 18.34 22.80 -4.07
C MET A 544 19.15 23.78 -3.21
N GLY A 545 20.05 23.27 -2.38
CA GLY A 545 20.86 24.12 -1.51
C GLY A 545 21.93 23.39 -0.71
N PRO A 546 22.50 24.04 0.31
CA PRO A 546 23.64 23.51 1.04
C PRO A 546 23.37 22.14 1.67
N GLY A 547 24.22 21.16 1.35
CA GLY A 547 24.23 19.82 1.95
C GLY A 547 23.28 18.80 1.33
N GLY A 548 22.37 19.21 0.42
CA GLY A 548 21.43 18.28 -0.18
C GLY A 548 20.30 18.93 -0.99
N HIS A 549 19.21 18.19 -1.17
CA HIS A 549 18.02 18.68 -1.85
C HIS A 549 16.74 18.04 -1.32
N VAL A 550 15.64 18.76 -1.46
CA VAL A 550 14.30 18.30 -1.12
C VAL A 550 13.48 18.15 -2.40
N VAL A 551 12.85 16.99 -2.57
CA VAL A 551 11.89 16.72 -3.64
C VAL A 551 10.50 16.56 -3.05
N SER A 552 9.49 17.21 -3.65
CA SER A 552 8.09 17.03 -3.28
C SER A 552 7.24 16.65 -4.48
N TYR A 553 6.36 15.66 -4.33
CA TYR A 553 5.35 15.32 -5.33
C TYR A 553 4.14 14.62 -4.71
N LEU A 554 3.00 14.67 -5.39
CA LEU A 554 1.77 14.02 -4.94
C LEU A 554 1.76 12.52 -5.27
N ILE A 555 1.20 11.72 -4.38
CA ILE A 555 0.86 10.32 -4.59
C ILE A 555 -0.66 10.21 -4.44
N GLN A 556 -1.35 9.82 -5.53
CA GLN A 556 -2.82 9.65 -5.57
C GLN A 556 -3.65 10.87 -5.11
N HIS A 557 -3.07 12.07 -5.12
CA HIS A 557 -3.68 13.32 -4.60
C HIS A 557 -3.93 13.34 -3.07
N ASP A 558 -3.72 12.24 -2.36
CA ASP A 558 -3.99 12.09 -0.92
C ASP A 558 -2.75 12.33 -0.05
N ILE A 559 -1.56 12.13 -0.61
CA ILE A 559 -0.29 12.25 0.11
C ILE A 559 0.66 13.15 -0.68
N LEU A 560 1.20 14.17 -0.04
CA LEU A 560 2.36 14.89 -0.54
C LEU A 560 3.61 14.22 0.03
N ASN A 561 4.41 13.63 -0.85
CA ASN A 561 5.63 12.92 -0.49
C ASN A 561 6.81 13.86 -0.58
N LEU A 562 7.44 14.13 0.57
CA LEU A 562 8.63 14.97 0.71
C LEU A 562 9.85 14.07 0.91
N VAL A 563 10.92 14.30 0.15
CA VAL A 563 12.14 13.50 0.19
C VAL A 563 13.34 14.43 0.30
N LEU A 564 14.03 14.42 1.43
CA LEU A 564 15.31 15.09 1.60
C LEU A 564 16.42 14.07 1.39
N VAL A 565 17.28 14.29 0.40
CA VAL A 565 18.57 13.60 0.30
C VAL A 565 19.63 14.52 0.89
N TYR A 566 20.35 14.04 1.90
CA TYR A 566 21.34 14.82 2.65
C TYR A 566 22.62 14.02 2.86
N THR A 567 23.78 14.64 2.67
CA THR A 567 25.07 13.98 2.90
C THR A 567 25.52 14.22 4.34
N GLU A 568 25.47 13.19 5.20
CA GLU A 568 25.88 13.28 6.62
C GLU A 568 27.39 13.13 6.84
N GLY A 569 28.16 12.80 5.79
CA GLY A 569 29.61 12.61 5.86
C GLY A 569 30.04 11.24 6.39
N ALA A 570 31.35 10.97 6.40
CA ALA A 570 31.91 9.70 6.83
C ALA A 570 31.84 9.55 8.36
N GLY A 571 30.91 8.75 8.87
CA GLY A 571 30.73 8.50 10.31
C GLY A 571 29.28 8.28 10.76
N GLY A 572 28.29 8.50 9.88
CA GLY A 572 26.89 8.21 10.17
C GLY A 572 26.64 6.71 10.41
N LYS A 573 25.72 6.39 11.32
CA LYS A 573 25.25 5.02 11.55
C LYS A 573 24.55 4.51 10.28
N VAL A 574 25.01 3.37 9.76
CA VAL A 574 24.39 2.72 8.60
C VAL A 574 23.00 2.22 9.00
N MET A 575 21.97 2.65 8.26
CA MET A 575 20.58 2.27 8.45
C MET A 575 20.06 1.58 7.19
N TYR A 576 19.78 0.29 7.30
CA TYR A 576 19.18 -0.50 6.24
C TYR A 576 17.65 -0.35 6.26
N GLY A 577 17.08 0.06 5.13
CA GLY A 577 15.63 0.24 4.98
C GLY A 577 15.06 1.40 5.83
N PRO A 578 13.83 1.84 5.53
CA PRO A 578 13.21 2.98 6.20
C PRO A 578 12.99 2.71 7.69
N GLN A 579 13.56 3.58 8.55
CA GLN A 579 13.34 3.57 9.99
C GLN A 579 12.59 4.84 10.40
N ARG A 580 11.76 4.80 11.45
CA ARG A 580 11.11 6.03 11.92
C ARG A 580 12.15 7.05 12.38
N ALA A 581 11.96 8.30 11.98
CA ALA A 581 12.82 9.42 12.36
C ALA A 581 11.99 10.52 13.00
N ASP A 582 12.66 11.32 13.84
CA ASP A 582 12.05 12.50 14.43
C ASP A 582 11.91 13.60 13.37
N LEU A 583 10.75 14.26 13.33
CA LEU A 583 10.54 15.44 12.48
C LEU A 583 11.48 16.59 12.91
N ASP A 584 11.89 16.63 14.17
CA ASP A 584 12.86 17.61 14.66
C ASP A 584 14.26 17.40 14.07
N GLU A 585 14.65 16.14 13.82
CA GLU A 585 15.92 15.81 13.14
C GLU A 585 15.90 16.31 11.69
N PHE A 586 14.78 16.08 10.98
CA PHE A 586 14.59 16.65 9.65
C PHE A 586 14.64 18.19 9.68
N ARG A 587 13.92 18.81 10.63
CA ARG A 587 13.86 20.27 10.79
C ARG A 587 15.25 20.86 11.00
N SER A 588 16.13 20.18 11.74
CA SER A 588 17.50 20.65 11.96
C SER A 588 18.36 20.67 10.69
N LYS A 589 18.01 19.91 9.65
CA LYS A 589 18.73 19.91 8.37
C LYS A 589 18.28 21.02 7.43
N ILE A 590 17.07 21.54 7.63
CA ILE A 590 16.44 22.52 6.75
C ILE A 590 16.23 23.89 7.42
N VAL A 591 16.91 24.21 8.53
CA VAL A 591 16.66 25.41 9.36
C VAL A 591 16.51 26.73 8.58
N ASN A 592 17.33 26.94 7.55
CA ASN A 592 17.34 28.17 6.74
C ASN A 592 16.70 27.99 5.36
N TRP A 593 15.91 26.92 5.18
CA TRP A 593 15.25 26.61 3.92
C TRP A 593 13.86 27.23 3.85
N ASP A 594 13.23 27.08 2.69
CA ASP A 594 11.94 27.64 2.34
C ASP A 594 10.92 27.38 3.47
N PRO A 595 10.29 28.42 4.04
CA PRO A 595 9.29 28.29 5.08
C PRO A 595 8.18 27.28 4.76
N VAL A 596 7.83 27.09 3.48
CA VAL A 596 6.81 26.11 3.09
C VAL A 596 7.18 24.67 3.51
N LEU A 597 8.48 24.34 3.54
CA LEU A 597 8.96 23.02 3.98
C LEU A 597 8.73 22.83 5.48
N HIS A 598 8.90 23.90 6.28
CA HIS A 598 8.62 23.87 7.71
C HIS A 598 7.12 23.74 8.01
N GLU A 599 6.28 24.42 7.23
CA GLU A 599 4.83 24.28 7.35
C GLU A 599 4.37 22.87 6.97
N LEU A 600 4.95 22.27 5.93
CA LEU A 600 4.62 20.91 5.50
C LEU A 600 4.89 19.85 6.58
N ILE A 601 6.03 19.94 7.27
CA ILE A 601 6.35 18.97 8.33
C ILE A 601 5.49 19.15 9.59
N ASN A 602 4.88 20.33 9.77
CA ASN A 602 3.98 20.63 10.88
C ASN A 602 2.54 20.18 10.60
N VAL A 603 2.21 19.77 9.37
CA VAL A 603 0.87 19.25 9.04
C VAL A 603 0.56 18.03 9.93
N PRO A 604 -0.58 18.03 10.65
CA PRO A 604 -0.95 16.92 11.51
C PRO A 604 -0.99 15.58 10.78
N GLY A 605 -0.43 14.53 11.40
CA GLY A 605 -0.37 13.19 10.81
C GLY A 605 0.78 12.97 9.82
N SER A 606 1.71 13.93 9.68
CA SER A 606 2.95 13.73 8.95
C SER A 606 3.82 12.67 9.62
N VAL A 607 4.38 11.75 8.81
CA VAL A 607 5.24 10.65 9.27
C VAL A 607 6.58 10.75 8.59
N CYS A 608 7.67 10.80 9.38
CA CYS A 608 9.04 10.82 8.89
C CYS A 608 9.72 9.46 9.02
N THR A 609 10.42 9.05 7.97
CA THR A 609 11.34 7.91 7.98
C THR A 609 12.71 8.32 7.46
N LYS A 610 13.77 7.65 7.92
CA LYS A 610 15.17 7.88 7.55
C LYS A 610 15.86 6.56 7.23
N TRP A 611 16.72 6.55 6.22
CA TRP A 611 17.62 5.44 5.93
C TRP A 611 18.86 5.86 5.15
N THR A 612 19.86 4.98 5.11
CA THR A 612 21.09 5.18 4.36
C THR A 612 20.86 4.82 2.88
N LEU A 613 21.31 5.67 1.98
CA LEU A 613 21.33 5.36 0.55
C LEU A 613 22.58 4.58 0.21
N PHE A 614 22.40 3.60 -0.68
CA PHE A 614 23.46 2.76 -1.18
C PHE A 614 23.47 2.79 -2.71
N GLN A 615 24.64 2.51 -3.27
CA GLN A 615 24.85 2.29 -4.69
C GLN A 615 25.86 1.17 -4.86
N ILE A 616 25.99 0.64 -6.07
CA ILE A 616 27.03 -0.34 -6.39
C ILE A 616 28.20 0.32 -7.12
N HIS A 617 29.34 -0.36 -7.13
CA HIS A 617 30.41 -0.02 -8.06
C HIS A 617 29.97 -0.37 -9.48
N GLU A 618 30.58 0.27 -10.47
CA GLU A 618 30.28 -0.09 -11.85
C GLU A 618 30.67 -1.54 -12.10
N VAL A 619 29.69 -2.38 -12.40
CA VAL A 619 29.94 -3.80 -12.60
C VAL A 619 30.68 -3.97 -13.91
N ILE A 620 31.90 -4.49 -13.84
CA ILE A 620 32.77 -4.67 -15.00
C ILE A 620 32.17 -5.68 -16.00
N GLN A 621 31.40 -6.64 -15.50
CA GLN A 621 30.85 -7.73 -16.30
C GLN A 621 29.38 -7.97 -15.94
N TRP A 622 28.46 -7.77 -16.88
CA TRP A 622 27.03 -8.02 -16.65
C TRP A 622 26.64 -9.45 -17.01
N ARG A 623 27.36 -10.07 -17.96
CA ARG A 623 27.07 -11.42 -18.47
C ARG A 623 28.16 -12.44 -18.12
N HIS A 624 27.77 -13.69 -17.90
CA HIS A 624 28.73 -14.79 -17.77
C HIS A 624 29.36 -15.16 -19.14
N GLU A 625 30.59 -15.67 -19.13
CA GLU A 625 31.33 -16.05 -20.35
C GLU A 625 30.63 -17.14 -21.18
N SER A 626 29.83 -17.99 -20.54
CA SER A 626 28.99 -18.99 -21.23
C SER A 626 27.90 -18.39 -22.12
N GLY A 627 27.58 -17.09 -21.95
CA GLY A 627 26.52 -16.42 -22.70
C GLY A 627 25.11 -16.88 -22.34
N ARG A 628 24.91 -17.43 -21.13
CA ARG A 628 23.62 -17.97 -20.66
C ARG A 628 23.06 -17.30 -19.40
N PHE A 629 23.74 -16.27 -18.92
CA PHE A 629 23.35 -15.52 -17.73
C PHE A 629 23.72 -14.04 -17.89
N VAL A 630 22.82 -13.15 -17.48
CA VAL A 630 23.06 -11.71 -17.44
C VAL A 630 22.36 -11.04 -16.26
N LEU A 631 22.99 -10.01 -15.68
CA LEU A 631 22.40 -9.13 -14.66
C LEU A 631 21.59 -8.00 -15.31
N ILE A 632 20.46 -7.64 -14.69
CA ILE A 632 19.64 -6.48 -15.08
C ILE A 632 19.15 -5.71 -13.85
N GLY A 633 18.67 -4.48 -14.07
CA GLY A 633 18.16 -3.61 -13.01
C GLY A 633 19.21 -3.28 -11.95
N ASP A 634 18.76 -3.10 -10.71
CA ASP A 634 19.62 -2.75 -9.58
C ASP A 634 20.71 -3.80 -9.30
N ALA A 635 20.55 -5.04 -9.77
CA ALA A 635 21.59 -6.05 -9.70
C ALA A 635 22.81 -5.70 -10.58
N ALA A 636 22.59 -5.01 -11.70
CA ALA A 636 23.63 -4.59 -12.64
C ALA A 636 24.06 -3.13 -12.46
N HIS A 637 23.15 -2.24 -12.06
CA HIS A 637 23.38 -0.79 -12.07
C HIS A 637 22.59 -0.01 -11.00
N ALA A 638 22.52 -0.51 -9.76
CA ALA A 638 21.93 0.27 -8.65
C ALA A 638 22.60 1.65 -8.48
N ILE A 639 21.80 2.71 -8.66
CA ILE A 639 22.21 4.11 -8.59
C ILE A 639 21.45 4.88 -7.50
N LEU A 640 22.00 6.03 -7.09
CA LEU A 640 21.31 6.94 -6.18
C LEU A 640 20.02 7.50 -6.81
N PRO A 641 18.97 7.78 -6.02
CA PRO A 641 17.67 8.19 -6.54
C PRO A 641 17.59 9.68 -6.95
N CYS A 642 18.70 10.33 -7.27
CA CYS A 642 18.74 11.78 -7.52
C CYS A 642 18.12 12.17 -8.86
N LEU A 643 18.35 11.38 -9.92
CA LEU A 643 17.76 11.59 -11.26
C LEU A 643 16.42 10.86 -11.44
N ALA A 644 15.96 10.14 -10.41
CA ALA A 644 14.75 9.29 -10.45
C ALA A 644 14.73 8.27 -11.61
N GLN A 645 15.89 7.73 -12.00
CA GLN A 645 16.01 6.83 -13.16
C GLN A 645 16.19 5.34 -12.85
N GLY A 646 16.39 4.91 -11.60
CA GLY A 646 16.70 3.49 -11.30
C GLY A 646 15.67 2.51 -11.89
N ALA A 647 14.38 2.72 -11.59
CA ALA A 647 13.31 1.90 -12.17
C ALA A 647 13.19 2.03 -13.69
N ALA A 648 13.40 3.23 -14.23
CA ALA A 648 13.38 3.44 -15.68
C ALA A 648 14.50 2.66 -16.38
N GLN A 649 15.70 2.60 -15.80
CA GLN A 649 16.81 1.81 -16.34
C GLN A 649 16.53 0.31 -16.29
N ALA A 650 15.91 -0.20 -15.22
CA ALA A 650 15.46 -1.59 -15.19
C ALA A 650 14.42 -1.89 -16.29
N PHE A 651 13.52 -0.93 -16.58
CA PHE A 651 12.57 -1.08 -17.68
C PHE A 651 13.28 -1.02 -19.04
N GLU A 652 14.24 -0.12 -19.23
CA GLU A 652 15.05 -0.07 -20.46
C GLU A 652 15.80 -1.39 -20.69
N ASP A 653 16.32 -2.04 -19.65
CA ASP A 653 16.94 -3.37 -19.80
C ASP A 653 15.94 -4.40 -20.33
N ALA A 654 14.75 -4.48 -19.71
CA ALA A 654 13.68 -5.38 -20.15
C ALA A 654 13.21 -5.02 -21.57
N GLY A 655 13.20 -3.73 -21.91
CA GLY A 655 12.87 -3.20 -23.23
C GLY A 655 13.85 -3.67 -24.30
N VAL A 656 15.16 -3.51 -24.08
CA VAL A 656 16.20 -3.99 -25.02
C VAL A 656 16.13 -5.50 -25.16
N LEU A 657 16.13 -6.25 -24.05
CA LEU A 657 16.08 -7.72 -24.11
C LEU A 657 14.83 -8.22 -24.83
N GLY A 658 13.66 -7.71 -24.45
CA GLY A 658 12.39 -8.08 -25.06
C GLY A 658 12.36 -7.76 -26.56
N ALA A 659 12.95 -6.63 -26.96
CA ALA A 659 13.02 -6.24 -28.36
C ALA A 659 13.97 -7.13 -29.19
N ILE A 660 15.14 -7.49 -28.67
CA ILE A 660 16.06 -8.44 -29.30
C ILE A 660 15.39 -9.82 -29.43
N PHE A 661 14.83 -10.35 -28.34
CA PHE A 661 14.20 -11.68 -28.33
C PHE A 661 12.83 -11.75 -29.03
N SER A 662 12.27 -10.61 -29.44
CA SER A 662 11.12 -10.58 -30.35
C SER A 662 11.50 -10.83 -31.82
N GLN A 663 12.80 -10.77 -32.14
CA GLN A 663 13.32 -11.13 -33.46
C GLN A 663 13.55 -12.65 -33.55
N PRO A 664 13.75 -13.22 -34.76
CA PRO A 664 14.08 -14.63 -34.94
C PRO A 664 15.48 -14.96 -34.40
N VAL A 665 15.59 -15.17 -33.08
CA VAL A 665 16.83 -15.50 -32.37
C VAL A 665 16.85 -16.98 -32.00
N GLY A 666 17.79 -17.73 -32.57
CA GLY A 666 18.04 -19.14 -32.24
C GLY A 666 18.66 -19.31 -30.85
N ARG A 667 18.53 -20.51 -30.25
CA ARG A 667 19.10 -20.80 -28.92
C ARG A 667 20.61 -20.64 -28.89
N ASP A 668 21.28 -20.93 -29.98
CA ASP A 668 22.71 -20.79 -30.20
C ASP A 668 23.16 -19.34 -30.39
N GLN A 669 22.23 -18.44 -30.76
CA GLN A 669 22.45 -17.00 -30.89
C GLN A 669 22.24 -16.22 -29.57
N ILE A 670 21.74 -16.87 -28.51
CA ILE A 670 21.57 -16.24 -27.18
C ILE A 670 22.87 -15.58 -26.68
N PRO A 671 24.07 -16.19 -26.77
CA PRO A 671 25.31 -15.53 -26.38
C PRO A 671 25.58 -14.21 -27.12
N ASP A 672 25.28 -14.15 -28.42
CA ASP A 672 25.41 -12.93 -29.22
C ASP A 672 24.36 -11.89 -28.84
N ALA A 673 23.12 -12.31 -28.62
CA ALA A 673 22.05 -11.43 -28.16
C ALA A 673 22.40 -10.78 -26.81
N LEU A 674 22.96 -11.53 -25.86
CA LEU A 674 23.41 -10.98 -24.57
C LEU A 674 24.62 -10.05 -24.71
N ARG A 675 25.51 -10.31 -25.67
CA ARG A 675 26.62 -9.42 -25.97
C ARG A 675 26.12 -8.08 -26.53
N VAL A 676 25.20 -8.12 -27.51
CA VAL A 676 24.57 -6.91 -28.06
C VAL A 676 23.81 -6.15 -26.97
N PHE A 677 23.07 -6.85 -26.11
CA PHE A 677 22.41 -6.25 -24.96
C PHE A 677 23.39 -5.48 -24.05
N GLU A 678 24.50 -6.12 -23.65
CA GLU A 678 25.52 -5.50 -22.79
C GLU A 678 26.18 -4.29 -23.48
N GLU A 679 26.49 -4.40 -24.78
CA GLU A 679 27.07 -3.32 -25.59
C GLU A 679 26.15 -2.09 -25.69
N VAL A 680 24.82 -2.29 -25.72
CA VAL A 680 23.83 -1.21 -25.76
C VAL A 680 23.56 -0.62 -24.38
N ARG A 681 23.31 -1.48 -23.38
CA ARG A 681 22.76 -1.05 -22.09
C ARG A 681 23.82 -0.58 -21.11
N LYS A 682 25.00 -1.19 -21.10
CA LYS A 682 26.03 -0.84 -20.12
C LYS A 682 26.51 0.61 -20.28
N PRO A 683 26.90 1.11 -21.47
CA PRO A 683 27.28 2.52 -21.62
C PRO A 683 26.15 3.48 -21.22
N ARG A 684 24.92 3.17 -21.63
CA ARG A 684 23.73 3.96 -21.32
C ARG A 684 23.46 4.05 -19.82
N ALA A 685 23.55 2.93 -19.09
CA ALA A 685 23.39 2.92 -17.63
C ALA A 685 24.54 3.65 -16.91
N SER A 686 25.77 3.54 -17.42
CA SER A 686 26.93 4.27 -16.90
C SER A 686 26.79 5.79 -17.09
N ASP A 687 26.30 6.24 -18.24
CA ASP A 687 26.00 7.66 -18.47
C ASP A 687 24.93 8.18 -17.51
N VAL A 688 23.84 7.43 -17.32
CA VAL A 688 22.78 7.77 -16.35
C VAL A 688 23.34 7.86 -14.93
N ARG A 689 24.25 6.97 -14.55
CA ARG A 689 24.94 7.01 -13.26
C ARG A 689 25.79 8.26 -13.12
N HIS A 690 26.58 8.61 -14.13
CA HIS A 690 27.39 9.84 -14.12
C HIS A 690 26.51 11.09 -13.99
N CYS A 691 25.47 11.21 -14.81
CA CYS A 691 24.52 12.31 -14.73
C CYS A 691 23.80 12.37 -13.37
N THR A 692 23.52 11.22 -12.75
CA THR A 692 22.94 11.16 -11.40
C THR A 692 23.88 11.76 -10.35
N LEU A 693 25.19 11.49 -10.45
CA LEU A 693 26.19 12.06 -9.53
C LEU A 693 26.41 13.55 -9.78
N GLU A 694 26.44 13.97 -11.05
CA GLU A 694 26.53 15.38 -11.43
C GLU A 694 25.32 16.17 -10.93
N GLN A 695 24.10 15.65 -11.12
CA GLN A 695 22.89 16.29 -10.63
C GLN A 695 22.88 16.37 -9.11
N LYS A 696 23.28 15.30 -8.41
CA LYS A 696 23.43 15.32 -6.95
C LYS A 696 24.37 16.44 -6.51
N ALA A 697 25.53 16.56 -7.13
CA ALA A 697 26.50 17.61 -6.82
C ALA A 697 25.94 19.01 -7.10
N MET A 698 25.29 19.19 -8.25
CA MET A 698 24.64 20.44 -8.66
C MET A 698 23.52 20.86 -7.69
N PHE A 699 22.76 19.89 -7.17
CA PHE A 699 21.67 20.12 -6.23
C PHE A 699 22.14 20.48 -4.82
N ALA A 700 23.34 20.06 -4.42
CA ALA A 700 23.87 20.23 -3.07
C ALA A 700 24.84 21.41 -2.89
N LEU A 701 24.97 22.30 -3.90
CA LEU A 701 25.89 23.43 -3.88
C LEU A 701 25.64 24.36 -2.67
N SER A 702 26.73 24.77 -2.02
CA SER A 702 26.70 25.81 -1.00
C SER A 702 26.60 27.20 -1.63
N ASP A 703 26.13 28.17 -0.87
CA ASP A 703 26.08 29.58 -1.28
C ASP A 703 27.45 30.05 -1.79
N GLY A 704 27.48 30.65 -2.99
CA GLY A 704 28.70 31.13 -3.63
C GLY A 704 28.64 31.09 -5.16
N PRO A 705 29.77 31.35 -5.85
CA PRO A 705 29.79 31.53 -7.30
C PRO A 705 29.21 30.36 -8.10
N GLY A 706 29.47 29.11 -7.69
CA GLY A 706 28.92 27.95 -8.38
C GLY A 706 27.40 27.82 -8.24
N GLN A 707 26.84 28.20 -7.08
CA GLN A 707 25.39 28.24 -6.88
C GLN A 707 24.75 29.38 -7.68
N GLU A 708 25.38 30.55 -7.73
CA GLU A 708 24.94 31.69 -8.55
C GLU A 708 24.91 31.34 -10.04
N GLU A 709 25.95 30.68 -10.54
CA GLU A 709 26.04 30.20 -11.92
C GLU A 709 24.94 29.18 -12.24
N ARG A 710 24.74 28.18 -11.36
CA ARG A 710 23.67 27.19 -11.48
C ARG A 710 22.30 27.86 -11.56
N ASP A 711 22.00 28.77 -10.63
CA ASP A 711 20.72 29.47 -10.59
C ASP A 711 20.50 30.35 -11.82
N ALA A 712 21.54 31.04 -12.31
CA ALA A 712 21.48 31.84 -13.54
C ALA A 712 21.21 30.96 -14.76
N GLY A 713 21.87 29.80 -14.87
CA GLY A 713 21.65 28.82 -15.92
C GLY A 713 20.22 28.27 -15.94
N LEU A 714 19.67 27.92 -14.77
CA LEU A 714 18.28 27.47 -14.66
C LEU A 714 17.29 28.54 -15.10
N ARG A 715 17.48 29.80 -14.68
CA ARG A 715 16.64 30.94 -15.11
C ARG A 715 16.74 31.19 -16.62
N ALA A 716 17.87 30.88 -17.22
CA ALA A 716 18.08 30.96 -18.67
C ALA A 716 17.56 29.75 -19.45
N GLY A 717 17.02 28.72 -18.78
CA GLY A 717 16.45 27.53 -19.42
C GLY A 717 17.46 26.42 -19.77
N ALA A 718 18.64 26.40 -19.14
CA ALA A 718 19.73 25.45 -19.45
C ALA A 718 19.36 23.96 -19.27
N ASP A 719 18.27 23.65 -18.56
CA ASP A 719 17.94 22.28 -18.15
C ASP A 719 17.09 21.49 -19.20
N HIS A 720 16.55 22.14 -20.23
CA HIS A 720 15.68 21.45 -21.19
C HIS A 720 16.41 20.44 -22.10
N GLY A 721 17.73 20.52 -22.21
CA GLY A 721 18.53 19.64 -23.09
C GLY A 721 18.81 18.26 -22.51
N LEU A 722 19.07 18.16 -21.20
CA LEU A 722 19.47 16.92 -20.52
C LEU A 722 18.31 15.90 -20.47
N PHE A 723 17.08 16.42 -20.31
CA PHE A 723 15.88 15.59 -20.29
C PHE A 723 15.51 15.04 -21.67
N ARG A 724 15.91 15.67 -22.78
CA ARG A 724 15.61 15.15 -24.12
C ARG A 724 16.35 13.84 -24.39
N TRP A 725 17.67 13.82 -24.19
CA TRP A 725 18.48 12.60 -24.33
C TRP A 725 17.96 11.47 -23.44
N LEU A 726 17.50 11.80 -22.23
CA LEU A 726 17.04 10.82 -21.26
C LEU A 726 15.63 10.28 -21.58
N TRP A 727 14.66 11.16 -21.87
CA TRP A 727 13.25 10.81 -21.98
C TRP A 727 12.83 10.39 -23.40
N GLU A 728 13.50 10.90 -24.43
CA GLU A 728 13.24 10.49 -25.82
C GLU A 728 13.94 9.17 -26.18
N TYR A 729 14.87 8.67 -25.36
CA TYR A 729 15.53 7.39 -25.62
C TYR A 729 14.49 6.25 -25.66
N ASP A 730 14.44 5.55 -26.79
CA ASP A 730 13.65 4.34 -26.96
C ASP A 730 14.55 3.11 -26.87
N ALA A 731 14.55 2.50 -25.69
CA ALA A 731 15.35 1.31 -25.41
C ALA A 731 14.99 0.13 -26.33
N ALA A 732 13.71 -0.08 -26.63
CA ALA A 732 13.31 -1.23 -27.45
C ALA A 732 13.69 -1.01 -28.93
N GLU A 733 13.61 0.22 -29.44
CA GLU A 733 14.13 0.54 -30.78
C GLU A 733 15.65 0.40 -30.85
N SER A 734 16.37 0.99 -29.90
CA SER A 734 17.83 0.88 -29.80
C SER A 734 18.31 -0.58 -29.75
N GLY A 735 17.59 -1.46 -29.04
CA GLY A 735 17.88 -2.90 -29.00
C GLY A 735 17.67 -3.60 -30.35
N ARG A 736 16.60 -3.27 -31.09
CA ARG A 736 16.35 -3.84 -32.43
C ARG A 736 17.41 -3.41 -33.42
N GLU A 737 17.69 -2.11 -33.49
CA GLU A 737 18.67 -1.55 -34.42
C GLU A 737 20.06 -2.14 -34.19
N ALA A 738 20.48 -2.28 -32.93
CA ALA A 738 21.76 -2.88 -32.58
C ALA A 738 21.84 -4.36 -32.98
N TRP A 739 20.75 -5.11 -32.80
CA TRP A 739 20.68 -6.52 -33.23
C TRP A 739 20.72 -6.66 -34.75
N GLU A 740 19.99 -5.83 -35.48
CA GLU A 740 20.01 -5.80 -36.94
C GLU A 740 21.39 -5.43 -37.50
N ALA A 741 22.03 -4.41 -36.92
CA ALA A 741 23.39 -4.02 -37.27
C ALA A 741 24.39 -5.15 -37.01
N PHE A 742 24.26 -5.87 -35.90
CA PHE A 742 25.07 -7.04 -35.61
C PHE A 742 24.88 -8.15 -36.66
N LEU A 743 23.64 -8.48 -37.02
CA LEU A 743 23.35 -9.50 -38.05
C LEU A 743 23.88 -9.11 -39.43
N ASN A 744 23.75 -7.84 -39.81
CA ASN A 744 24.27 -7.35 -41.09
C ASN A 744 25.79 -7.47 -41.14
N LYS A 745 26.48 -7.07 -40.07
CA LYS A 745 27.93 -7.22 -39.96
C LYS A 745 28.37 -8.69 -40.00
N ALA A 746 27.68 -9.58 -39.29
CA ALA A 746 27.99 -11.01 -39.33
C ALA A 746 27.87 -11.59 -40.75
N ARG A 747 26.84 -11.18 -41.51
CA ARG A 747 26.67 -11.56 -42.92
C ARG A 747 27.78 -11.00 -43.82
N GLU A 748 28.19 -9.76 -43.61
CA GLU A 748 29.30 -9.12 -44.35
C GLU A 748 30.64 -9.83 -44.08
N ASP A 749 30.88 -10.25 -42.85
CA ASP A 749 32.07 -10.98 -42.42
C ASP A 749 32.08 -12.46 -42.89
N GLY A 750 31.03 -12.90 -43.62
CA GLY A 750 30.90 -14.27 -44.12
C GLY A 750 30.61 -15.31 -43.04
N ILE A 751 30.19 -14.86 -41.85
CA ILE A 751 29.76 -15.70 -40.75
C ILE A 751 28.26 -15.87 -40.92
N GLU A 752 27.81 -16.99 -41.52
CA GLU A 752 26.39 -17.29 -41.53
C GLU A 752 25.87 -17.31 -40.08
N PRO A 753 24.86 -16.49 -39.74
CA PRO A 753 24.17 -16.64 -38.47
C PRO A 753 23.57 -18.04 -38.48
N ARG A 754 24.09 -18.89 -37.60
CA ARG A 754 23.60 -20.26 -37.44
C ARG A 754 22.08 -20.20 -37.22
N HIS A 755 21.35 -20.79 -38.14
CA HIS A 755 19.92 -21.07 -38.04
C HIS A 755 19.81 -22.57 -37.85
N ASP A 756 19.50 -23.03 -36.64
CA ASP A 756 19.00 -24.40 -36.48
C ASP A 756 17.54 -24.45 -36.96
N ASN A 757 17.25 -25.43 -37.81
CA ASN A 757 15.93 -25.80 -38.33
C ASN A 757 14.89 -26.04 -37.23
#